data_AF-A0AAJ5VQ00-F1
#
_entry.id   AF-A0AAJ5VQ00-F1
#
_cell.length_a   1.000
_cell.length_b   1.000
_cell.length_c   1.000
_cell.angle_alpha   90.00
_cell.angle_beta   90.00
_cell.angle_gamma   90.00
#
_symmetry.space_group_name_H-M   'P 1'
#
loop_
_entity.id
_entity.type
_entity.pdbx_description
1 polymer ?
#
loop_
_entity_poly.entity_id
_entity_poly.type
_entity_poly.pdbx_seq_one_letter_code
_entity_poly.pdbx_strand_id
1 'polypeptide(L)'
;MTAPLASPVPPLAAQRTARLPWAAASPAPRRPGAGERVCLLSADGDAPPEGFAALALTLRSPEAGPGTGPWDWIVVPEPATDAPSAAWAAALRPGGRLLTRQRLRGRTYELCWTRLADGALRADEVRALPDREPVPLVPGEHAACTADGLVRLVRDAEQPAAGGGIAAGLAPGGQVVWTRARLRDTAGLDALALRLAATDSRACALSLLGTAPGLLVPAGPATTPALATGDSLAYLVVRPADDGGDGAWQAGAAWTGPAGSRLAAALEKALSEGACDAEVSWSAHVTGAGRLVVSAENLRGYLAEHAAPAGCADLLIRDAHGRVLLVEPTYKDGWDLPGGMLEDEEPAHAAVREVREELGIDVFAGRLLVEDTVPRGRWGRSIVARIYAGHPPHEVRTEALRLDPGEIAAAEFVGEEEALRRVPEELAKRLAAAFVAERDGELAELHDGVPRTTPDERLAAQARGARLALAERLGERGLLSGERLREAFVATPVELLLPQVYAPRPGPRGHDGMLQLIDCQVPRELGEWLGLVHGEAPLVVRYGDERPCERPAGRVVPAHGPLGLAASPYLGLVLLQHLGAEAGATVLEYGAGTTTALLCALSGRVQAVEPDPLLAAGAHEGLTALGLRAGVTSCPPPDLHWDRVLVSRLAAGLPAGAPDRLSPGGVLVAALLAPGTAWPAVAVLRRPRDGGDCAGTLLPLPRTAVPGPRGTAPGLRLAAAHLLREGGGAAGLRALRETWEAAGGPDTYALRATAEGQLTVGEPGSALSWEVPPTTG
;
A
#
# COMPACT_ATOMS: atom_id res chain seq x y z
N MET A 1 -13.47 6.78 -47.48
CA MET A 1 -12.36 5.88 -47.16
C MET A 1 -12.81 4.97 -46.04
N THR A 2 -13.33 3.82 -46.43
CA THR A 2 -13.91 2.78 -45.59
C THR A 2 -12.82 1.79 -45.18
N ALA A 3 -12.83 1.37 -43.92
CA ALA A 3 -11.88 0.44 -43.31
C ALA A 3 -11.88 -0.95 -43.97
N PRO A 4 -10.77 -1.72 -43.94
CA PRO A 4 -10.79 -3.10 -44.36
C PRO A 4 -11.45 -3.97 -43.29
N LEU A 5 -12.38 -4.79 -43.75
CA LEU A 5 -13.17 -5.77 -43.00
C LEU A 5 -12.26 -6.78 -42.28
N ALA A 6 -12.56 -7.02 -40.99
CA ALA A 6 -12.07 -8.16 -40.25
C ALA A 6 -12.40 -9.46 -40.99
N SER A 7 -11.40 -10.33 -41.17
CA SER A 7 -11.63 -11.69 -41.68
C SER A 7 -12.55 -12.47 -40.74
N PRO A 8 -13.46 -13.31 -41.26
CA PRO A 8 -14.38 -14.08 -40.44
C PRO A 8 -13.60 -15.10 -39.60
N VAL A 9 -13.77 -15.01 -38.28
CA VAL A 9 -13.35 -16.03 -37.33
C VAL A 9 -13.95 -17.37 -37.79
N PRO A 10 -13.15 -18.44 -37.97
CA PRO A 10 -13.69 -19.74 -38.37
C PRO A 10 -14.67 -20.25 -37.30
N PRO A 11 -15.72 -21.00 -37.69
CA PRO A 11 -16.76 -21.42 -36.76
C PRO A 11 -16.20 -22.24 -35.59
N LEU A 12 -16.71 -21.96 -34.38
CA LEU A 12 -16.36 -22.58 -33.08
C LEU A 12 -16.29 -24.13 -33.10
N ALA A 13 -16.87 -24.78 -34.10
CA ALA A 13 -16.86 -26.24 -34.26
C ALA A 13 -15.47 -26.82 -34.54
N ALA A 14 -14.55 -26.08 -35.18
CA ALA A 14 -13.18 -26.54 -35.43
C ALA A 14 -12.25 -26.42 -34.21
N GLN A 15 -12.66 -25.65 -33.18
CA GLN A 15 -11.89 -25.40 -31.96
C GLN A 15 -12.12 -26.46 -30.86
N ARG A 16 -13.02 -27.42 -31.08
CA ARG A 16 -13.48 -28.38 -30.05
C ARG A 16 -12.65 -29.67 -29.93
N THR A 17 -11.54 -29.83 -30.66
CA THR A 17 -10.73 -31.07 -30.60
C THR A 17 -9.21 -30.87 -30.74
N ALA A 18 -8.72 -29.64 -30.83
CA ALA A 18 -7.30 -29.35 -31.06
C ALA A 18 -6.44 -29.63 -29.83
N ARG A 19 -5.44 -30.51 -29.99
CA ARG A 19 -4.39 -30.82 -29.00
C ARG A 19 -3.04 -30.82 -29.69
N LEU A 20 -1.99 -30.49 -28.94
CA LEU A 20 -0.63 -30.57 -29.47
C LEU A 20 -0.22 -32.03 -29.74
N PRO A 21 0.51 -32.28 -30.84
CA PRO A 21 1.12 -33.58 -31.08
C PRO A 21 2.18 -33.89 -30.03
N TRP A 22 2.44 -35.18 -29.81
CA TRP A 22 3.50 -35.60 -28.87
C TRP A 22 4.88 -35.22 -29.42
N ALA A 23 5.69 -34.59 -28.57
CA ALA A 23 7.10 -34.38 -28.89
C ALA A 23 7.84 -35.73 -28.98
N ALA A 24 8.86 -35.81 -29.83
CA ALA A 24 9.84 -36.89 -29.73
C ALA A 24 10.53 -36.81 -28.36
N ALA A 25 10.94 -37.97 -27.81
CA ALA A 25 11.65 -37.98 -26.54
C ALA A 25 12.94 -37.13 -26.65
N SER A 26 13.08 -36.14 -25.78
CA SER A 26 14.31 -35.36 -25.70
C SER A 26 15.50 -36.28 -25.41
N PRO A 27 16.67 -36.04 -26.03
CA PRO A 27 17.84 -36.87 -25.84
C PRO A 27 18.13 -37.05 -24.34
N ALA A 28 18.47 -38.28 -23.97
CA ALA A 28 18.73 -38.59 -22.58
C ALA A 28 19.90 -37.77 -22.04
N PRO A 29 19.87 -37.36 -20.75
CA PRO A 29 21.03 -36.79 -20.09
C PRO A 29 22.19 -37.79 -20.14
N ARG A 30 23.39 -37.27 -19.90
CA ARG A 30 24.63 -38.07 -19.96
C ARG A 30 24.48 -39.36 -19.13
N ARG A 31 24.94 -40.49 -19.67
CA ARG A 31 24.87 -41.80 -19.01
C ARG A 31 26.20 -42.17 -18.35
N PRO A 32 26.19 -43.08 -17.36
CA PRO A 32 27.42 -43.54 -16.72
C PRO A 32 28.33 -44.27 -17.71
N GLY A 33 29.63 -44.13 -17.50
CA GLY A 33 30.65 -44.89 -18.22
C GLY A 33 30.80 -46.33 -17.70
N ALA A 34 31.39 -47.21 -18.50
CA ALA A 34 31.75 -48.54 -18.05
C ALA A 34 32.75 -48.48 -16.87
N GLY A 35 32.38 -49.06 -15.72
CA GLY A 35 33.20 -49.10 -14.51
C GLY A 35 32.88 -48.04 -13.45
N GLU A 36 31.94 -47.12 -13.69
CA GLU A 36 31.47 -46.18 -12.66
C GLU A 36 30.61 -46.90 -11.61
N ARG A 37 30.76 -46.51 -10.33
CA ARG A 37 29.96 -47.03 -9.23
C ARG A 37 28.61 -46.33 -9.20
N VAL A 38 27.57 -47.07 -9.54
CA VAL A 38 26.19 -46.59 -9.59
C VAL A 38 25.37 -47.21 -8.47
N CYS A 39 24.77 -46.38 -7.63
CA CYS A 39 23.76 -46.78 -6.66
C CYS A 39 22.36 -46.46 -7.19
N LEU A 40 21.49 -47.46 -7.27
CA LEU A 40 20.08 -47.28 -7.61
C LEU A 40 19.27 -47.39 -6.33
N LEU A 41 18.61 -46.31 -5.94
CA LEU A 41 17.68 -46.26 -4.82
C LEU A 41 16.28 -46.55 -5.35
N SER A 42 15.76 -47.75 -5.11
CA SER A 42 14.40 -48.11 -5.56
C SER A 42 13.69 -48.97 -4.52
N ALA A 43 12.39 -48.71 -4.33
CA ALA A 43 11.55 -49.37 -3.33
C ALA A 43 11.19 -50.81 -3.73
N ASP A 44 10.97 -51.08 -5.02
CA ASP A 44 10.35 -52.33 -5.50
C ASP A 44 11.24 -53.18 -6.44
N GLY A 45 12.53 -52.86 -6.55
CA GLY A 45 13.42 -53.55 -7.50
C GLY A 45 13.04 -53.30 -8.96
N ASP A 46 12.42 -52.15 -9.22
CA ASP A 46 11.98 -51.72 -10.54
C ASP A 46 13.13 -51.75 -11.56
N ALA A 47 12.77 -51.96 -12.83
CA ALA A 47 13.73 -51.92 -13.91
C ALA A 47 14.47 -50.55 -13.89
N PRO A 48 15.81 -50.55 -13.98
CA PRO A 48 16.56 -49.32 -13.97
C PRO A 48 16.13 -48.40 -15.13
N PRO A 49 16.19 -47.08 -14.97
CA PRO A 49 15.84 -46.15 -16.04
C PRO A 49 16.57 -46.47 -17.35
N GLU A 50 15.97 -46.12 -18.47
CA GLU A 50 16.54 -46.32 -19.80
C GLU A 50 18.02 -45.89 -19.85
N GLY A 51 18.92 -46.76 -20.32
CA GLY A 51 20.37 -46.50 -20.34
C GLY A 51 21.16 -46.93 -19.10
N PHE A 52 20.51 -47.44 -18.05
CA PHE A 52 21.18 -48.02 -16.87
C PHE A 52 21.10 -49.56 -16.79
N ALA A 53 20.30 -50.19 -17.65
CA ALA A 53 20.08 -51.64 -17.65
C ALA A 53 21.33 -52.50 -17.98
N ALA A 54 22.34 -51.91 -18.62
CA ALA A 54 23.57 -52.61 -19.02
C ALA A 54 24.74 -52.44 -18.01
N LEU A 55 24.49 -51.80 -16.86
CA LEU A 55 25.51 -51.49 -15.86
C LEU A 55 25.44 -52.42 -14.66
N ALA A 56 26.57 -52.61 -13.97
CA ALA A 56 26.58 -53.25 -12.65
C ALA A 56 26.07 -52.25 -11.61
N LEU A 57 24.82 -52.43 -11.15
CA LEU A 57 24.14 -51.53 -10.22
C LEU A 57 24.16 -52.08 -8.79
N THR A 58 24.36 -51.20 -7.81
CA THR A 58 24.09 -51.53 -6.40
C THR A 58 22.69 -51.05 -6.03
N LEU A 59 21.78 -51.99 -5.80
CA LEU A 59 20.40 -51.71 -5.38
C LEU A 59 20.33 -51.44 -3.88
N ARG A 60 19.68 -50.35 -3.47
CA ARG A 60 19.31 -50.07 -2.07
C ARG A 60 17.89 -49.51 -1.99
N SER A 61 17.25 -49.61 -0.83
CA SER A 61 15.96 -48.94 -0.62
C SER A 61 16.17 -47.43 -0.39
N PRO A 62 15.22 -46.57 -0.82
CA PRO A 62 15.27 -45.14 -0.54
C PRO A 62 15.37 -44.81 0.95
N GLU A 63 14.68 -45.59 1.80
CA GLU A 63 14.70 -45.45 3.27
C GLU A 63 16.08 -45.71 3.88
N ALA A 64 16.84 -46.67 3.34
CA ALA A 64 18.19 -46.96 3.78
C ALA A 64 19.23 -45.97 3.22
N GLY A 65 18.82 -45.10 2.28
CA GLY A 65 19.66 -44.14 1.58
C GLY A 65 20.75 -44.79 0.71
N PRO A 66 21.77 -44.04 0.27
CA PRO A 66 22.88 -44.55 -0.55
C PRO A 66 24.01 -45.20 0.26
N GLY A 67 24.07 -45.02 1.58
CA GLY A 67 25.07 -45.66 2.44
C GLY A 67 26.46 -45.04 2.32
N THR A 68 27.51 -45.76 2.72
CA THR A 68 28.89 -45.24 2.71
C THR A 68 29.45 -45.21 1.29
N GLY A 69 29.48 -44.00 0.70
CA GLY A 69 30.09 -43.71 -0.60
C GLY A 69 31.63 -43.66 -0.59
N PRO A 70 32.30 -43.11 -1.63
CA PRO A 70 31.72 -42.12 -2.55
C PRO A 70 31.20 -42.68 -3.88
N TRP A 71 29.92 -42.52 -4.16
CA TRP A 71 29.32 -42.94 -5.44
C TRP A 71 29.71 -42.01 -6.59
N ASP A 72 29.87 -42.58 -7.78
CA ASP A 72 30.01 -41.80 -9.02
C ASP A 72 28.63 -41.34 -9.51
N TRP A 73 27.65 -42.23 -9.37
CA TRP A 73 26.24 -41.97 -9.66
C TRP A 73 25.34 -42.47 -8.53
N ILE A 74 24.34 -41.66 -8.18
CA ILE A 74 23.14 -42.11 -7.46
C ILE A 74 21.95 -41.91 -8.40
N VAL A 75 21.04 -42.87 -8.47
CA VAL A 75 19.85 -42.83 -9.32
C VAL A 75 18.63 -43.09 -8.46
N VAL A 76 17.64 -42.21 -8.56
CA VAL A 76 16.34 -42.33 -7.89
C VAL A 76 15.27 -42.32 -8.98
N PRO A 77 14.73 -43.50 -9.35
CA PRO A 77 13.81 -43.67 -10.46
C PRO A 77 12.38 -43.31 -10.06
N GLU A 78 12.05 -43.34 -8.77
CA GLU A 78 10.75 -42.95 -8.27
C GLU A 78 10.60 -41.43 -8.26
N PRO A 79 9.46 -40.90 -8.75
CA PRO A 79 9.17 -39.47 -8.72
C PRO A 79 8.86 -39.00 -7.29
N ALA A 80 9.53 -37.94 -6.83
CA ALA A 80 9.32 -37.33 -5.53
C ALA A 80 9.11 -35.82 -5.63
N THR A 81 8.42 -35.21 -4.67
CA THR A 81 8.25 -33.75 -4.54
C THR A 81 9.39 -33.09 -3.77
N ASP A 82 10.06 -33.85 -2.89
CA ASP A 82 11.13 -33.36 -2.06
C ASP A 82 12.47 -33.25 -2.80
N ALA A 83 13.21 -32.19 -2.48
CA ALA A 83 14.57 -32.01 -2.96
C ALA A 83 15.50 -33.14 -2.46
N PRO A 84 16.57 -33.48 -3.19
CA PRO A 84 17.49 -34.51 -2.73
C PRO A 84 18.16 -34.15 -1.40
N SER A 85 18.26 -35.13 -0.50
CA SER A 85 18.79 -34.88 0.84
C SER A 85 20.29 -34.54 0.85
N ALA A 86 20.72 -33.72 1.81
CA ALA A 86 22.13 -33.42 2.02
C ALA A 86 22.97 -34.69 2.31
N ALA A 87 22.35 -35.71 2.91
CA ALA A 87 22.98 -37.01 3.14
C ALA A 87 23.30 -37.73 1.83
N TRP A 88 22.45 -37.59 0.81
CA TRP A 88 22.70 -38.16 -0.52
C TRP A 88 23.79 -37.39 -1.26
N ALA A 89 23.81 -36.06 -1.14
CA ALA A 89 24.89 -35.22 -1.66
C ALA A 89 26.25 -35.58 -1.03
N ALA A 90 26.29 -35.86 0.26
CA ALA A 90 27.51 -36.26 0.96
C ALA A 90 28.03 -37.65 0.55
N ALA A 91 27.15 -38.52 0.04
CA ALA A 91 27.52 -39.85 -0.42
C ALA A 91 28.11 -39.86 -1.84
N LEU A 92 28.04 -38.75 -2.59
CA LEU A 92 28.68 -38.59 -3.90
C LEU A 92 30.13 -38.12 -3.75
N ARG A 93 31.01 -38.54 -4.66
CA ARG A 93 32.32 -37.87 -4.83
C ARG A 93 32.13 -36.41 -5.27
N PRO A 94 33.08 -35.49 -5.02
CA PRO A 94 33.11 -34.20 -5.72
C PRO A 94 33.04 -34.42 -7.25
N GLY A 95 32.14 -33.71 -7.94
CA GLY A 95 31.83 -33.92 -9.36
C GLY A 95 31.01 -35.17 -9.68
N GLY A 96 30.64 -35.96 -8.67
CA GLY A 96 29.70 -37.09 -8.79
C GLY A 96 28.31 -36.59 -9.13
N ARG A 97 27.51 -37.47 -9.74
CA ARG A 97 26.20 -37.13 -10.28
C ARG A 97 25.07 -37.83 -9.57
N LEU A 98 23.94 -37.15 -9.45
CA LEU A 98 22.69 -37.73 -8.95
C LEU A 98 21.63 -37.54 -10.03
N LEU A 99 20.87 -38.57 -10.34
CA LEU A 99 19.72 -38.49 -11.24
C LEU A 99 18.46 -38.70 -10.42
N THR A 100 17.57 -37.72 -10.39
CA THR A 100 16.26 -37.86 -9.71
C THR A 100 15.12 -37.53 -10.66
N ARG A 101 13.99 -38.18 -10.45
CA ARG A 101 12.71 -37.70 -11.00
C ARG A 101 12.02 -36.81 -9.96
N GLN A 102 11.82 -35.55 -10.31
CA GLN A 102 11.18 -34.54 -9.48
C GLN A 102 9.77 -34.25 -9.98
N ARG A 103 8.83 -34.19 -9.05
CA ARG A 103 7.44 -33.79 -9.26
C ARG A 103 7.33 -32.31 -8.95
N LEU A 104 7.09 -31.54 -10.01
CA LEU A 104 6.91 -30.10 -9.92
C LEU A 104 5.54 -29.77 -10.48
N ARG A 105 4.63 -29.29 -9.61
CA ARG A 105 3.32 -28.75 -10.01
C ARG A 105 2.51 -29.72 -10.87
N GLY A 106 2.56 -31.01 -10.54
CA GLY A 106 1.82 -32.04 -11.27
C GLY A 106 2.51 -32.63 -12.50
N ARG A 107 3.76 -32.25 -12.82
CA ARG A 107 4.56 -32.80 -13.93
C ARG A 107 5.87 -33.42 -13.45
N THR A 108 6.38 -34.37 -14.23
CA THR A 108 7.61 -35.10 -13.90
C THR A 108 8.79 -34.58 -14.70
N TYR A 109 9.88 -34.23 -14.01
CA TYR A 109 11.14 -33.78 -14.60
C TYR A 109 12.27 -34.67 -14.12
N GLU A 110 13.15 -35.07 -15.02
CA GLU A 110 14.41 -35.72 -14.70
C GLU A 110 15.49 -34.65 -14.52
N LEU A 111 16.08 -34.58 -13.33
CA LEU A 111 17.13 -33.63 -12.98
C LEU A 111 18.43 -34.40 -12.77
N CYS A 112 19.48 -34.01 -13.49
CA CYS A 112 20.83 -34.54 -13.33
C CYS A 112 21.67 -33.53 -12.53
N TRP A 113 21.84 -33.82 -11.25
CA TRP A 113 22.59 -33.02 -10.29
C TRP A 113 24.07 -33.35 -10.35
N THR A 114 24.91 -32.34 -10.21
CA THR A 114 26.36 -32.45 -10.01
C THR A 114 26.70 -31.91 -8.62
N ARG A 115 27.52 -32.65 -7.87
CA ARG A 115 28.07 -32.19 -6.59
C ARG A 115 29.23 -31.22 -6.82
N LEU A 116 29.05 -29.98 -6.40
CA LEU A 116 30.05 -28.92 -6.48
C LEU A 116 31.12 -29.07 -5.39
N ALA A 117 32.20 -28.30 -5.49
CA ALA A 117 33.35 -28.36 -4.58
C ALA A 117 32.98 -27.95 -3.14
N ASP A 118 32.05 -27.00 -2.98
CA ASP A 118 31.47 -26.54 -1.72
C ASP A 118 30.47 -27.56 -1.10
N GLY A 119 30.18 -28.66 -1.80
CA GLY A 119 29.24 -29.69 -1.38
C GLY A 119 27.80 -29.46 -1.81
N ALA A 120 27.48 -28.34 -2.48
CA ALA A 120 26.15 -28.07 -3.01
C ALA A 120 25.80 -28.98 -4.21
N LEU A 121 24.50 -29.17 -4.45
CA LEU A 121 23.99 -29.85 -5.65
C LEU A 121 23.44 -28.83 -6.64
N ARG A 122 23.89 -28.92 -7.89
CA ARG A 122 23.40 -28.13 -9.01
C ARG A 122 23.03 -29.05 -10.16
N ALA A 123 21.80 -28.96 -10.67
CA ALA A 123 21.38 -29.64 -11.87
C ALA A 123 21.45 -28.70 -13.07
N ASP A 124 22.29 -29.02 -14.04
CA ASP A 124 22.44 -28.28 -15.30
C ASP A 124 21.79 -29.02 -16.49
N GLU A 125 21.30 -30.25 -16.25
CA GLU A 125 20.53 -31.01 -17.23
C GLU A 125 19.14 -31.27 -16.61
N VAL A 126 18.13 -30.52 -17.05
CA VAL A 126 16.73 -30.69 -16.65
C VAL A 126 15.92 -31.11 -17.86
N ARG A 127 15.30 -32.29 -17.79
CA ARG A 127 14.54 -32.88 -18.88
C ARG A 127 13.12 -33.17 -18.45
N ALA A 128 12.14 -32.64 -19.16
CA ALA A 128 10.75 -33.01 -18.92
C ALA A 128 10.48 -34.45 -19.37
N LEU A 129 9.76 -35.21 -18.55
CA LEU A 129 9.26 -36.53 -18.92
C LEU A 129 7.79 -36.39 -19.30
N PRO A 130 7.42 -36.60 -20.57
CA PRO A 130 6.07 -36.32 -21.02
C PRO A 130 5.10 -37.39 -20.48
N ASP A 131 4.13 -36.94 -19.68
CA ASP A 131 3.09 -37.80 -19.12
C ASP A 131 2.09 -38.19 -20.21
N ARG A 132 2.03 -39.47 -20.61
CA ARG A 132 1.07 -39.95 -21.65
C ARG A 132 -0.37 -40.02 -21.18
N GLU A 133 -0.56 -40.17 -19.89
CA GLU A 133 -1.83 -40.20 -19.20
C GLU A 133 -1.73 -39.38 -17.91
N PRO A 134 -2.86 -38.93 -17.33
CA PRO A 134 -2.85 -38.25 -16.04
C PRO A 134 -2.23 -39.13 -14.94
N VAL A 135 -1.01 -38.81 -14.51
CA VAL A 135 -0.22 -39.59 -13.54
C VAL A 135 -0.91 -39.62 -12.15
N PRO A 136 -0.79 -40.73 -11.38
CA PRO A 136 -1.21 -40.77 -9.98
C PRO A 136 -0.53 -39.70 -9.12
N LEU A 137 -1.21 -39.27 -8.05
CA LEU A 137 -0.62 -38.35 -7.08
C LEU A 137 0.53 -39.04 -6.33
N VAL A 138 1.61 -38.30 -6.10
CA VAL A 138 2.67 -38.69 -5.18
C VAL A 138 2.50 -38.00 -3.82
N PRO A 139 3.15 -38.49 -2.74
CA PRO A 139 3.23 -37.74 -1.49
C PRO A 139 3.72 -36.30 -1.73
N GLY A 140 3.03 -35.34 -1.11
CA GLY A 140 3.29 -33.91 -1.32
C GLY A 140 2.49 -33.28 -2.46
N GLU A 141 1.64 -34.02 -3.19
CA GLU A 141 0.70 -33.46 -4.15
C GLU A 141 -0.76 -33.56 -3.68
N HIS A 142 -1.57 -32.57 -4.06
CA HIS A 142 -3.01 -32.52 -3.85
C HIS A 142 -3.74 -32.35 -5.16
N ALA A 143 -4.87 -33.05 -5.31
CA ALA A 143 -5.80 -32.84 -6.40
C ALA A 143 -7.04 -32.07 -5.91
N ALA A 144 -7.44 -31.06 -6.68
CA ALA A 144 -8.77 -30.48 -6.62
C ALA A 144 -9.56 -30.91 -7.86
N CYS A 145 -10.75 -31.46 -7.65
CA CYS A 145 -11.63 -31.89 -8.73
C CYS A 145 -12.88 -31.02 -8.83
N THR A 146 -13.45 -30.91 -10.02
CA THR A 146 -14.82 -30.42 -10.19
C THR A 146 -15.83 -31.38 -9.55
N ALA A 147 -17.05 -30.89 -9.27
CA ALA A 147 -18.09 -31.69 -8.62
C ALA A 147 -18.51 -32.93 -9.44
N ASP A 148 -18.38 -32.85 -10.76
CA ASP A 148 -18.61 -33.97 -11.69
C ASP A 148 -17.39 -34.88 -11.87
N GLY A 149 -16.24 -34.55 -11.25
CA GLY A 149 -14.99 -35.30 -11.33
C GLY A 149 -14.29 -35.25 -12.70
N LEU A 150 -14.78 -34.45 -13.65
CA LEU A 150 -14.28 -34.45 -15.03
C LEU A 150 -13.00 -33.62 -15.22
N VAL A 151 -12.72 -32.69 -14.32
CA VAL A 151 -11.56 -31.82 -14.36
C VAL A 151 -10.77 -31.99 -13.07
N ARG A 152 -9.48 -32.27 -13.21
CA ARG A 152 -8.55 -32.43 -12.09
C ARG A 152 -7.44 -31.39 -12.18
N LEU A 153 -7.25 -30.62 -11.12
CA LEU A 153 -6.11 -29.73 -10.94
C LEU A 153 -5.16 -30.35 -9.92
N VAL A 154 -3.91 -30.60 -10.33
CA VAL A 154 -2.85 -31.10 -9.45
C VAL A 154 -1.95 -29.96 -9.01
N ARG A 155 -1.65 -29.93 -7.72
CA ARG A 155 -0.88 -28.90 -7.01
C ARG A 155 0.04 -29.57 -6.00
N ASP A 156 1.04 -28.83 -5.52
CA ASP A 156 1.90 -29.32 -4.44
C ASP A 156 1.37 -28.84 -3.07
N ALA A 157 1.71 -29.53 -2.00
CA ALA A 157 1.16 -29.38 -0.64
C ALA A 157 1.44 -28.02 0.01
N GLU A 158 2.52 -27.37 -0.38
CA GLU A 158 2.87 -26.04 0.11
C GLU A 158 2.08 -24.92 -0.57
N GLN A 159 1.29 -25.22 -1.60
CA GLN A 159 0.41 -24.23 -2.21
C GLN A 159 -0.82 -23.94 -1.34
N PRO A 160 -1.26 -22.68 -1.25
CA PRO A 160 -2.52 -22.36 -0.58
C PRO A 160 -3.67 -23.13 -1.23
N ALA A 161 -4.54 -23.72 -0.40
CA ALA A 161 -5.69 -24.46 -0.86
C ALA A 161 -6.53 -23.60 -1.81
N ALA A 162 -6.90 -24.13 -2.98
CA ALA A 162 -8.01 -23.52 -3.72
C ALA A 162 -9.23 -23.59 -2.81
N GLY A 163 -9.94 -22.48 -2.64
CA GLY A 163 -11.29 -22.54 -2.09
C GLY A 163 -12.09 -23.60 -2.85
N GLY A 164 -13.00 -24.33 -2.17
CA GLY A 164 -13.73 -25.49 -2.72
C GLY A 164 -14.64 -25.21 -3.94
N GLY A 165 -14.49 -24.05 -4.60
CA GLY A 165 -15.34 -23.52 -5.65
C GLY A 165 -14.77 -23.57 -7.07
N ILE A 166 -13.70 -24.32 -7.38
CA ILE A 166 -13.29 -24.54 -8.80
C ILE A 166 -14.47 -25.09 -9.62
N ALA A 167 -15.32 -25.92 -9.00
CA ALA A 167 -16.56 -26.43 -9.59
C ALA A 167 -17.62 -25.33 -9.88
N ALA A 168 -17.65 -24.24 -9.10
CA ALA A 168 -18.57 -23.12 -9.30
C ALA A 168 -18.08 -22.16 -10.40
N GLY A 169 -16.79 -22.20 -10.72
CA GLY A 169 -16.15 -21.28 -11.67
C GLY A 169 -16.25 -21.70 -13.14
N LEU A 170 -16.63 -22.93 -13.50
CA LEU A 170 -16.69 -23.38 -14.89
C LEU A 170 -17.99 -22.95 -15.59
N ALA A 171 -18.09 -21.66 -15.94
CA ALA A 171 -19.21 -21.16 -16.73
C ALA A 171 -19.09 -21.60 -18.21
N PRO A 172 -20.20 -22.02 -18.87
CA PRO A 172 -20.20 -22.31 -20.30
C PRO A 172 -19.78 -21.07 -21.11
N GLY A 173 -18.75 -21.20 -21.95
CA GLY A 173 -18.32 -20.13 -22.87
C GLY A 173 -17.09 -19.32 -22.42
N GLY A 174 -16.18 -19.93 -21.65
CA GLY A 174 -14.93 -19.29 -21.19
C GLY A 174 -14.23 -18.42 -22.24
N GLN A 175 -13.77 -17.25 -21.82
CA GLN A 175 -13.10 -16.28 -22.69
C GLN A 175 -11.67 -16.73 -23.00
N VAL A 176 -11.19 -16.42 -24.19
CA VAL A 176 -9.82 -16.75 -24.63
C VAL A 176 -9.11 -15.49 -25.07
N VAL A 177 -7.88 -15.34 -24.60
CA VAL A 177 -6.92 -14.38 -25.18
C VAL A 177 -5.94 -15.15 -26.05
N TRP A 178 -5.98 -14.92 -27.35
CA TRP A 178 -5.05 -15.54 -28.31
C TRP A 178 -3.77 -14.72 -28.41
N THR A 179 -2.62 -15.40 -28.32
CA THR A 179 -1.30 -14.75 -28.33
C THR A 179 -0.61 -14.92 -29.68
N ARG A 180 0.52 -14.24 -29.90
CA ARG A 180 1.38 -14.51 -31.06
C ARG A 180 2.28 -15.73 -30.88
N ALA A 181 2.33 -16.33 -29.68
CA ALA A 181 3.17 -17.49 -29.41
C ALA A 181 2.74 -18.70 -30.26
N ARG A 182 3.73 -19.49 -30.68
CA ARG A 182 3.58 -20.67 -31.52
C ARG A 182 4.17 -21.88 -30.81
N LEU A 183 3.46 -23.00 -30.88
CA LEU A 183 3.83 -24.28 -30.31
C LEU A 183 3.84 -25.33 -31.40
N ARG A 184 4.88 -26.18 -31.44
CA ARG A 184 4.94 -27.29 -32.41
C ARG A 184 4.35 -28.57 -31.83
N ASP A 185 4.71 -28.88 -30.59
CA ASP A 185 4.36 -30.13 -29.90
C ASP A 185 4.31 -29.93 -28.37
N THR A 186 4.19 -31.03 -27.62
CA THR A 186 4.14 -31.00 -26.15
C THR A 186 5.42 -30.50 -25.48
N ALA A 187 6.58 -30.42 -26.15
CA ALA A 187 7.82 -29.95 -25.51
C ALA A 187 7.72 -28.47 -25.10
N GLY A 188 7.01 -27.65 -25.89
CA GLY A 188 6.73 -26.26 -25.51
C GLY A 188 5.80 -26.13 -24.30
N LEU A 189 4.93 -27.12 -24.05
CA LEU A 189 4.11 -27.17 -22.82
C LEU A 189 4.98 -27.46 -21.59
N ASP A 190 5.93 -28.37 -21.74
CA ASP A 190 6.85 -28.79 -20.68
C ASP A 190 7.75 -27.65 -20.22
N ALA A 191 8.29 -26.89 -21.18
CA ALA A 191 9.08 -25.68 -20.92
C ALA A 191 8.25 -24.60 -20.21
N LEU A 192 7.02 -24.37 -20.67
CA LEU A 192 6.12 -23.40 -20.07
C LEU A 192 5.73 -23.79 -18.63
N ALA A 193 5.40 -25.06 -18.41
CA ALA A 193 5.08 -25.56 -17.07
C ALA A 193 6.24 -25.39 -16.09
N LEU A 194 7.46 -25.69 -16.53
CA LEU A 194 8.65 -25.57 -15.69
C LEU A 194 8.92 -24.11 -15.30
N ARG A 195 8.76 -23.17 -16.25
CA ARG A 195 8.85 -21.73 -15.97
C ARG A 195 7.80 -21.29 -14.96
N LEU A 196 6.54 -21.65 -15.19
CA LEU A 196 5.44 -21.29 -14.30
C LEU A 196 5.66 -21.85 -12.90
N ALA A 197 6.17 -23.09 -12.79
CA ALA A 197 6.53 -23.69 -11.51
C ALA A 197 7.61 -22.90 -10.75
N ALA A 198 8.55 -22.27 -11.48
CA ALA A 198 9.61 -21.44 -10.91
C ALA A 198 9.16 -20.03 -10.55
N THR A 199 8.23 -19.44 -11.30
CA THR A 199 7.93 -18.00 -11.23
C THR A 199 6.55 -17.65 -10.69
N ASP A 200 5.63 -18.62 -10.57
CA ASP A 200 4.25 -18.35 -10.17
C ASP A 200 3.72 -19.42 -9.19
N SER A 201 3.47 -19.01 -7.94
CA SER A 201 2.97 -19.90 -6.89
C SER A 201 1.55 -20.42 -7.13
N ARG A 202 0.83 -19.88 -8.12
CA ARG A 202 -0.52 -20.29 -8.51
C ARG A 202 -0.50 -21.37 -9.60
N ALA A 203 0.68 -21.77 -10.07
CA ALA A 203 0.84 -22.76 -11.13
C ALA A 203 0.37 -24.15 -10.70
N CYS A 204 -0.39 -24.79 -11.58
CA CYS A 204 -0.93 -26.14 -11.39
C CYS A 204 -1.03 -26.88 -12.72
N ALA A 205 -1.15 -28.20 -12.67
CA ALA A 205 -1.43 -29.01 -13.85
C ALA A 205 -2.93 -29.32 -13.96
N LEU A 206 -3.51 -29.08 -15.13
CA LEU A 206 -4.90 -29.39 -15.44
C LEU A 206 -4.98 -30.68 -16.29
N SER A 207 -5.79 -31.63 -15.83
CA SER A 207 -6.15 -32.84 -16.57
C SER A 207 -7.66 -32.91 -16.80
N LEU A 208 -8.05 -33.34 -18.00
CA LEU A 208 -9.42 -33.74 -18.31
C LEU A 208 -9.55 -35.26 -18.18
N LEU A 209 -10.43 -35.71 -17.29
CA LEU A 209 -10.74 -37.12 -17.06
C LEU A 209 -11.97 -37.59 -17.86
N GLY A 210 -12.68 -36.67 -18.51
CA GLY A 210 -13.78 -36.94 -19.43
C GLY A 210 -14.22 -35.68 -20.19
N THR A 211 -15.35 -35.77 -20.90
CA THR A 211 -15.88 -34.65 -21.70
C THR A 211 -16.63 -33.64 -20.81
N ALA A 212 -16.03 -32.48 -20.57
CA ALA A 212 -16.63 -31.40 -19.79
C ALA A 212 -17.31 -30.34 -20.71
N PRO A 213 -18.65 -30.27 -20.79
CA PRO A 213 -19.37 -29.44 -21.78
C PRO A 213 -19.14 -27.92 -21.69
N GLY A 214 -18.55 -27.44 -20.58
CA GLY A 214 -18.29 -26.02 -20.31
C GLY A 214 -16.86 -25.54 -20.53
N LEU A 215 -15.91 -26.44 -20.83
CA LEU A 215 -14.50 -26.10 -21.02
C LEU A 215 -14.07 -26.18 -22.49
N LEU A 216 -13.21 -25.26 -22.90
CA LEU A 216 -12.43 -25.42 -24.12
C LEU A 216 -11.39 -26.52 -23.92
N VAL A 217 -11.05 -27.24 -24.99
CA VAL A 217 -10.09 -28.33 -24.95
C VAL A 217 -8.70 -27.79 -24.55
N PRO A 218 -8.14 -28.21 -23.41
CA PRO A 218 -6.80 -27.86 -23.01
C PRO A 218 -5.77 -28.32 -24.04
N ALA A 219 -4.71 -27.54 -24.22
CA ALA A 219 -3.71 -27.78 -25.24
C ALA A 219 -2.97 -29.11 -25.09
N GLY A 220 -2.77 -29.55 -23.84
CA GLY A 220 -2.06 -30.76 -23.49
C GLY A 220 -2.97 -32.00 -23.52
N PRO A 221 -2.51 -33.11 -24.13
CA PRO A 221 -3.29 -34.35 -24.21
C PRO A 221 -3.51 -35.08 -22.88
N ALA A 222 -2.57 -34.99 -21.92
CA ALA A 222 -2.71 -35.60 -20.60
C ALA A 222 -2.82 -34.55 -19.49
N THR A 223 -1.90 -33.60 -19.50
CA THR A 223 -1.76 -32.53 -18.52
C THR A 223 -1.44 -31.22 -19.24
N THR A 224 -2.09 -30.14 -18.83
CA THR A 224 -1.93 -28.79 -19.40
C THR A 224 -1.49 -27.81 -18.32
N PRO A 225 -0.52 -26.92 -18.58
CA PRO A 225 -0.17 -25.86 -17.64
C PRO A 225 -1.35 -24.93 -17.38
N ALA A 226 -1.62 -24.62 -16.11
CA ALA A 226 -2.71 -23.75 -15.68
C ALA A 226 -2.28 -22.89 -14.48
N LEU A 227 -2.99 -21.79 -14.26
CA LEU A 227 -2.93 -20.99 -13.04
C LEU A 227 -4.31 -21.02 -12.37
N ALA A 228 -4.34 -21.18 -11.05
CA ALA A 228 -5.59 -21.18 -10.30
C ALA A 228 -5.47 -20.43 -8.98
N THR A 229 -6.49 -19.62 -8.65
CA THR A 229 -6.61 -18.96 -7.35
C THR A 229 -8.08 -18.86 -6.96
N GLY A 230 -8.42 -19.24 -5.72
CA GLY A 230 -9.81 -19.27 -5.27
C GLY A 230 -10.70 -20.09 -6.21
N ASP A 231 -11.72 -19.44 -6.76
CA ASP A 231 -12.72 -19.94 -7.71
C ASP A 231 -12.38 -19.63 -9.19
N SER A 232 -11.16 -19.16 -9.47
CA SER A 232 -10.73 -18.71 -10.78
C SER A 232 -9.62 -19.58 -11.36
N LEU A 233 -9.69 -19.78 -12.68
CA LEU A 233 -8.80 -20.68 -13.42
C LEU A 233 -8.44 -20.06 -14.78
N ALA A 234 -7.17 -20.13 -15.15
CA ALA A 234 -6.71 -19.93 -16.53
C ALA A 234 -5.83 -21.08 -16.96
N TYR A 235 -5.95 -21.52 -18.21
CA TYR A 235 -5.24 -22.66 -18.75
C TYR A 235 -4.98 -22.51 -20.24
N LEU A 236 -4.00 -23.25 -20.74
CA LEU A 236 -3.56 -23.14 -22.11
C LEU A 236 -4.51 -23.84 -23.09
N VAL A 237 -4.82 -23.18 -24.20
CA VAL A 237 -5.55 -23.71 -25.36
C VAL A 237 -4.77 -23.45 -26.64
N VAL A 238 -5.01 -24.24 -27.69
CA VAL A 238 -4.34 -24.09 -29.00
C VAL A 238 -5.32 -24.13 -30.16
N ARG A 239 -4.92 -23.53 -31.27
CA ARG A 239 -5.60 -23.63 -32.57
C ARG A 239 -4.58 -23.72 -33.72
N PRO A 240 -4.94 -24.25 -34.89
CA PRO A 240 -4.07 -24.20 -36.06
C PRO A 240 -3.68 -22.74 -36.37
N ALA A 241 -2.44 -22.49 -36.74
CA ALA A 241 -2.03 -21.15 -37.18
C ALA A 241 -2.60 -20.84 -38.58
N ASP A 242 -3.06 -19.61 -38.79
CA ASP A 242 -3.78 -19.17 -40.01
C ASP A 242 -2.86 -18.97 -41.24
N ASP A 243 -1.55 -19.19 -41.11
CA ASP A 243 -0.51 -18.75 -42.05
C ASP A 243 0.08 -19.85 -42.97
N GLY A 244 -0.47 -21.07 -42.97
CA GLY A 244 -0.10 -22.13 -43.91
C GLY A 244 1.35 -22.64 -43.80
N GLY A 245 2.06 -22.27 -42.73
CA GLY A 245 3.42 -22.72 -42.41
C GLY A 245 3.48 -24.01 -41.59
N ASP A 246 4.66 -24.64 -41.60
CA ASP A 246 5.04 -25.90 -40.95
C ASP A 246 4.36 -26.16 -39.59
N GLY A 247 3.26 -26.94 -39.58
CA GLY A 247 2.76 -27.70 -38.41
C GLY A 247 2.55 -26.96 -37.08
N ALA A 248 2.55 -25.63 -37.06
CA ALA A 248 2.61 -24.83 -35.84
C ALA A 248 1.20 -24.46 -35.34
N TRP A 249 1.02 -24.54 -34.03
CA TRP A 249 -0.20 -24.22 -33.32
C TRP A 249 -0.07 -22.85 -32.64
N GLN A 250 -1.07 -21.99 -32.81
CA GLN A 250 -1.15 -20.74 -32.07
C GLN A 250 -1.66 -21.01 -30.65
N ALA A 251 -0.94 -20.49 -29.66
CA ALA A 251 -1.29 -20.63 -28.25
C ALA A 251 -2.19 -19.49 -27.75
N GLY A 252 -3.12 -19.81 -26.86
CA GLY A 252 -3.99 -18.87 -26.16
C GLY A 252 -4.24 -19.27 -24.72
N ALA A 253 -4.71 -18.32 -23.92
CA ALA A 253 -5.09 -18.52 -22.52
C ALA A 253 -6.61 -18.47 -22.40
N ALA A 254 -7.23 -19.62 -22.14
CA ALA A 254 -8.64 -19.72 -21.78
C ALA A 254 -8.79 -19.50 -20.28
N TRP A 255 -9.87 -18.84 -19.86
CA TRP A 255 -10.08 -18.56 -18.44
C TRP A 255 -11.54 -18.49 -18.03
N THR A 256 -11.75 -18.60 -16.73
CA THR A 256 -13.05 -18.47 -16.07
C THR A 256 -12.91 -18.02 -14.61
N GLY A 257 -14.02 -17.56 -14.02
CA GLY A 257 -14.07 -17.03 -12.65
C GLY A 257 -13.70 -15.54 -12.52
N PRO A 258 -13.97 -14.92 -11.36
CA PRO A 258 -13.83 -13.47 -11.14
C PRO A 258 -12.39 -12.93 -11.26
N ALA A 259 -11.38 -13.76 -11.04
CA ALA A 259 -9.97 -13.43 -11.23
C ALA A 259 -9.38 -13.98 -12.55
N GLY A 260 -10.18 -14.68 -13.37
CA GLY A 260 -9.69 -15.41 -14.53
C GLY A 260 -8.99 -14.54 -15.57
N SER A 261 -9.47 -13.31 -15.81
CA SER A 261 -8.83 -12.37 -16.74
C SER A 261 -7.40 -12.00 -16.32
N ARG A 262 -7.16 -11.83 -15.01
CA ARG A 262 -5.82 -11.56 -14.46
C ARG A 262 -4.90 -12.78 -14.57
N LEU A 263 -5.43 -13.98 -14.37
CA LEU A 263 -4.69 -15.22 -14.55
C LEU A 263 -4.34 -15.45 -16.03
N ALA A 264 -5.27 -15.14 -16.94
CA ALA A 264 -5.03 -15.24 -18.38
C ALA A 264 -3.95 -14.28 -18.87
N ALA A 265 -3.94 -13.04 -18.36
CA ALA A 265 -2.89 -12.07 -18.65
C ALA A 265 -1.51 -12.56 -18.16
N ALA A 266 -1.46 -13.27 -17.02
CA ALA A 266 -0.21 -13.88 -16.53
C ALA A 266 0.27 -15.03 -17.44
N LEU A 267 -0.64 -15.91 -17.91
CA LEU A 267 -0.30 -16.91 -18.93
C LEU A 267 0.16 -16.25 -20.24
N GLU A 268 -0.54 -15.22 -20.72
CA GLU A 268 -0.20 -14.48 -21.93
C GLU A 268 1.20 -13.86 -21.84
N LYS A 269 1.53 -13.26 -20.68
CA LYS A 269 2.86 -12.72 -20.43
C LYS A 269 3.92 -13.83 -20.51
N ALA A 270 3.70 -14.96 -19.83
CA ALA A 270 4.62 -16.10 -19.88
C ALA A 270 4.82 -16.60 -21.32
N LEU A 271 3.74 -16.72 -22.10
CA LEU A 271 3.78 -17.10 -23.51
C LEU A 271 4.58 -16.11 -24.37
N SER A 272 4.44 -14.82 -24.11
CA SER A 272 5.08 -13.74 -24.90
C SER A 272 6.58 -13.59 -24.61
N GLU A 273 7.03 -13.97 -23.42
CA GLU A 273 8.44 -13.91 -23.01
C GLU A 273 9.25 -15.16 -23.44
N GLY A 274 8.80 -15.88 -24.49
CA GLY A 274 9.52 -17.03 -25.05
C GLY A 274 9.50 -18.29 -24.18
N ALA A 275 8.60 -18.42 -23.21
CA ALA A 275 8.56 -19.56 -22.28
C ALA A 275 8.26 -20.93 -22.92
N CYS A 276 7.91 -20.94 -24.21
CA CYS A 276 7.60 -22.15 -24.98
C CYS A 276 8.77 -22.63 -25.84
N ASP A 277 9.91 -21.94 -25.79
CA ASP A 277 11.08 -22.28 -26.56
C ASP A 277 11.83 -23.45 -25.89
N ALA A 278 11.87 -24.58 -26.60
CA ALA A 278 12.55 -25.78 -26.14
C ALA A 278 14.10 -25.63 -26.16
N GLU A 279 14.63 -24.56 -26.77
CA GLU A 279 16.07 -24.26 -26.77
C GLU A 279 16.57 -23.61 -25.46
N VAL A 280 15.67 -23.25 -24.54
CA VAL A 280 16.05 -22.67 -23.24
C VAL A 280 16.67 -23.73 -22.33
N SER A 281 17.95 -23.54 -21.97
CA SER A 281 18.62 -24.33 -20.93
C SER A 281 18.07 -23.97 -19.54
N TRP A 282 17.81 -25.00 -18.73
CA TRP A 282 17.28 -24.88 -17.38
C TRP A 282 18.29 -25.39 -16.36
N SER A 283 18.43 -24.65 -15.27
CA SER A 283 19.24 -25.05 -14.14
C SER A 283 18.38 -25.17 -12.88
N ALA A 284 18.76 -26.04 -11.96
CA ALA A 284 18.14 -26.16 -10.64
C ALA A 284 19.18 -26.24 -9.54
N HIS A 285 18.89 -25.66 -8.38
CA HIS A 285 19.72 -25.76 -7.18
C HIS A 285 18.86 -25.90 -5.92
N VAL A 286 19.47 -26.42 -4.86
CA VAL A 286 18.84 -26.52 -3.54
C VAL A 286 19.36 -25.38 -2.66
N THR A 287 18.47 -24.58 -2.08
CA THR A 287 18.87 -23.48 -1.17
C THR A 287 19.38 -24.04 0.18
N GLY A 288 20.05 -23.22 0.99
CA GLY A 288 20.45 -23.61 2.35
C GLY A 288 19.28 -24.02 3.26
N ALA A 289 18.05 -23.63 2.91
CA ALA A 289 16.82 -24.04 3.58
C ALA A 289 16.20 -25.34 3.00
N GLY A 290 16.89 -26.03 2.10
CA GLY A 290 16.41 -27.28 1.49
C GLY A 290 15.37 -27.11 0.38
N ARG A 291 15.15 -25.89 -0.13
CA ARG A 291 14.13 -25.63 -1.16
C ARG A 291 14.71 -25.82 -2.56
N LEU A 292 14.00 -26.55 -3.42
CA LEU A 292 14.30 -26.65 -4.84
C LEU A 292 13.95 -25.34 -5.57
N VAL A 293 14.94 -24.75 -6.24
CA VAL A 293 14.77 -23.57 -7.11
C VAL A 293 15.20 -23.94 -8.53
N VAL A 294 14.30 -23.75 -9.50
CA VAL A 294 14.58 -23.92 -10.93
C VAL A 294 14.63 -22.54 -11.58
N SER A 295 15.60 -22.28 -12.44
CA SER A 295 15.74 -21.01 -13.17
C SER A 295 16.25 -21.26 -14.58
N ALA A 296 15.80 -20.45 -15.54
CA ALA A 296 16.41 -20.44 -16.86
C ALA A 296 17.88 -20.02 -16.72
N GLU A 297 18.80 -20.82 -17.23
CA GLU A 297 20.25 -20.56 -17.14
C GLU A 297 20.61 -19.20 -17.79
N ASN A 298 19.85 -18.82 -18.82
CA ASN A 298 19.98 -17.55 -19.51
C ASN A 298 19.78 -16.33 -18.61
N LEU A 299 18.94 -16.37 -17.55
CA LEU A 299 18.72 -15.18 -16.72
C LEU A 299 19.91 -14.91 -15.78
N ARG A 300 20.48 -15.95 -15.17
CA ARG A 300 21.66 -15.80 -14.30
C ARG A 300 22.90 -15.40 -15.09
N GLY A 301 23.12 -16.04 -16.25
CA GLY A 301 24.21 -15.66 -17.17
C GLY A 301 24.04 -14.24 -17.70
N TYR A 302 22.83 -13.91 -18.17
CA TYR A 302 22.48 -12.55 -18.60
C TYR A 302 22.79 -11.53 -17.51
N LEU A 303 22.27 -11.69 -16.28
CA LEU A 303 22.50 -10.73 -15.20
C LEU A 303 23.97 -10.62 -14.79
N ALA A 304 24.73 -11.72 -14.81
CA ALA A 304 26.16 -11.71 -14.51
C ALA A 304 27.01 -10.93 -15.53
N GLU A 305 26.55 -10.83 -16.78
CA GLU A 305 27.21 -10.06 -17.84
C GLU A 305 26.84 -8.57 -17.85
N HIS A 306 25.78 -8.16 -17.13
CA HIS A 306 25.35 -6.77 -17.06
C HIS A 306 26.10 -6.03 -15.96
N ALA A 307 26.68 -4.88 -16.31
CA ALA A 307 27.32 -4.02 -15.32
C ALA A 307 26.30 -3.48 -14.32
N ALA A 308 26.42 -3.89 -13.05
CA ALA A 308 25.66 -3.29 -11.95
C ALA A 308 26.08 -1.81 -11.76
N PRO A 309 25.20 -0.91 -11.27
CA PRO A 309 25.67 0.37 -10.76
C PRO A 309 26.72 0.11 -9.67
N ALA A 310 27.72 0.98 -9.55
CA ALA A 310 28.54 0.94 -8.34
C ALA A 310 27.65 1.36 -7.16
N GLY A 311 27.91 0.85 -5.97
CA GLY A 311 27.19 1.26 -4.77
C GLY A 311 28.13 1.63 -3.65
N CYS A 312 27.69 2.52 -2.77
CA CYS A 312 28.29 2.73 -1.46
C CYS A 312 27.22 2.83 -0.38
N ALA A 313 27.60 2.53 0.85
CA ALA A 313 26.72 2.63 2.00
C ALA A 313 27.46 3.13 3.24
N ASP A 314 26.84 4.12 3.89
CA ASP A 314 27.39 4.81 5.05
C ASP A 314 26.43 4.75 6.24
N LEU A 315 26.96 4.97 7.44
CA LEU A 315 26.20 5.02 8.69
C LEU A 315 26.19 6.41 9.30
N LEU A 316 25.00 6.92 9.60
CA LEU A 316 24.81 8.06 10.50
C LEU A 316 24.85 7.58 11.95
N ILE A 317 26.01 7.66 12.59
CA ILE A 317 26.22 7.27 14.00
C ILE A 317 26.23 8.51 14.87
N ARG A 318 25.48 8.49 15.98
CA ARG A 318 25.41 9.58 16.96
C ARG A 318 25.89 9.17 18.34
N ASP A 319 26.46 10.14 19.07
CA ASP A 319 26.74 10.00 20.49
C ASP A 319 25.53 10.38 21.37
N ALA A 320 25.67 10.25 22.69
CA ALA A 320 24.62 10.59 23.65
C ALA A 320 24.21 12.08 23.64
N HIS A 321 25.03 12.96 23.03
CA HIS A 321 24.78 14.38 22.89
C HIS A 321 24.22 14.75 21.51
N GLY A 322 23.95 13.75 20.65
CA GLY A 322 23.45 13.95 19.29
C GLY A 322 24.49 14.41 18.29
N ARG A 323 25.79 14.42 18.63
CA ARG A 323 26.88 14.72 17.71
C ARG A 323 27.09 13.54 16.75
N VAL A 324 27.51 13.83 15.53
CA VAL A 324 27.68 12.88 14.42
C VAL A 324 29.13 12.45 14.33
N LEU A 325 29.37 11.14 14.18
CA LEU A 325 30.70 10.60 13.93
C LEU A 325 31.10 10.85 12.47
N LEU A 326 32.21 11.53 12.27
CA LEU A 326 32.89 11.65 10.98
C LEU A 326 34.26 10.99 11.03
N VAL A 327 34.74 10.56 9.86
CA VAL A 327 36.08 9.98 9.66
C VAL A 327 36.85 10.78 8.60
N GLU A 328 38.18 10.82 8.73
CA GLU A 328 39.08 11.45 7.76
C GLU A 328 39.83 10.35 6.99
N PRO A 329 39.40 10.00 5.77
CA PRO A 329 40.06 8.99 4.96
C PRO A 329 41.43 9.46 4.46
N THR A 330 42.39 8.55 4.33
CA THR A 330 43.77 8.84 3.89
C THR A 330 43.90 8.98 2.36
N TYR A 331 42.94 8.47 1.60
CA TYR A 331 43.00 8.35 0.14
C TYR A 331 42.31 9.50 -0.62
N LYS A 332 41.59 10.38 0.07
CA LYS A 332 40.91 11.55 -0.51
C LYS A 332 40.88 12.71 0.47
N ASP A 333 40.79 13.92 -0.06
CA ASP A 333 40.64 15.12 0.76
C ASP A 333 39.21 15.25 1.30
N GLY A 334 39.08 15.65 2.56
CA GLY A 334 37.81 15.95 3.22
C GLY A 334 37.30 14.84 4.15
N TRP A 335 36.41 15.22 5.06
CA TRP A 335 35.79 14.29 6.01
C TRP A 335 34.65 13.51 5.36
N ASP A 336 34.35 12.34 5.89
CA ASP A 336 33.29 11.45 5.42
C ASP A 336 32.47 10.85 6.58
N LEU A 337 31.37 10.18 6.24
CA LEU A 337 30.68 9.26 7.15
C LEU A 337 31.41 7.91 7.19
N PRO A 338 31.34 7.17 8.31
CA PRO A 338 31.78 5.79 8.38
C PRO A 338 31.01 4.91 7.37
N GLY A 339 31.72 4.21 6.50
CA GLY A 339 31.12 3.46 5.41
C GLY A 339 32.05 3.29 4.22
N GLY A 340 31.55 2.65 3.17
CA GLY A 340 32.40 2.35 2.03
C GLY A 340 31.67 1.75 0.83
N MET A 341 32.46 1.25 -0.11
CA MET A 341 31.97 0.70 -1.36
C MET A 341 31.36 -0.68 -1.17
N LEU A 342 30.30 -0.96 -1.91
CA LEU A 342 29.71 -2.30 -1.96
C LEU A 342 30.62 -3.24 -2.73
N GLU A 343 30.79 -4.44 -2.19
CA GLU A 343 31.23 -5.62 -2.92
C GLU A 343 30.00 -6.42 -3.43
N ASP A 344 30.12 -7.75 -3.54
CA ASP A 344 29.01 -8.66 -3.89
C ASP A 344 28.15 -9.01 -2.66
N GLU A 345 27.74 -7.98 -1.91
CA GLU A 345 27.03 -8.10 -0.63
C GLU A 345 25.83 -7.15 -0.51
N GLU A 346 25.03 -7.29 0.56
CA GLU A 346 23.92 -6.36 0.81
C GLU A 346 24.43 -5.00 1.32
N PRO A 347 23.79 -3.87 0.96
CA PRO A 347 24.40 -2.56 1.19
C PRO A 347 24.51 -2.18 2.68
N ALA A 348 23.56 -2.61 3.50
CA ALA A 348 23.65 -2.45 4.95
C ALA A 348 24.82 -3.27 5.54
N HIS A 349 25.11 -4.46 4.96
CA HIS A 349 26.25 -5.28 5.39
C HIS A 349 27.58 -4.64 5.00
N ALA A 350 27.68 -4.03 3.81
CA ALA A 350 28.86 -3.27 3.41
C ALA A 350 29.19 -2.18 4.45
N ALA A 351 28.22 -1.33 4.79
CA ALA A 351 28.41 -0.27 5.78
C ALA A 351 28.86 -0.82 7.16
N VAL A 352 28.29 -1.94 7.61
CA VAL A 352 28.66 -2.58 8.89
C VAL A 352 30.05 -3.20 8.83
N ARG A 353 30.41 -3.84 7.71
CA ARG A 353 31.74 -4.42 7.48
C ARG A 353 32.82 -3.35 7.53
N GLU A 354 32.64 -2.28 6.75
CA GLU A 354 33.59 -1.15 6.67
C GLU A 354 33.81 -0.52 8.05
N VAL A 355 32.73 -0.20 8.78
CA VAL A 355 32.86 0.36 10.15
C VAL A 355 33.61 -0.57 11.10
N ARG A 356 33.42 -1.89 10.98
CA ARG A 356 34.12 -2.86 11.81
C ARG A 356 35.61 -2.94 11.45
N GLU A 357 35.94 -2.89 10.17
CA GLU A 357 37.30 -2.96 9.64
C GLU A 357 38.08 -1.68 9.95
N GLU A 358 37.51 -0.52 9.62
CA GLU A 358 38.16 0.79 9.71
C GLU A 358 38.20 1.36 11.14
N LEU A 359 37.19 1.08 11.97
CA LEU A 359 37.03 1.71 13.29
C LEU A 359 37.05 0.72 14.47
N GLY A 360 36.96 -0.58 14.19
CA GLY A 360 37.02 -1.64 15.20
C GLY A 360 35.80 -1.71 16.12
N ILE A 361 34.64 -1.18 15.70
CA ILE A 361 33.40 -1.17 16.49
C ILE A 361 32.30 -2.00 15.82
N ASP A 362 31.47 -2.65 16.65
CA ASP A 362 30.25 -3.30 16.18
C ASP A 362 29.10 -2.28 16.13
N VAL A 363 28.33 -2.31 15.04
CA VAL A 363 27.21 -1.40 14.80
C VAL A 363 26.08 -2.12 14.08
N PHE A 364 24.84 -1.78 14.42
CA PHE A 364 23.67 -2.23 13.67
C PHE A 364 23.24 -1.14 12.69
N ALA A 365 23.12 -1.50 11.40
CA ALA A 365 22.45 -0.66 10.43
C ALA A 365 20.93 -0.73 10.66
N GLY A 366 20.34 0.40 11.05
CA GLY A 366 18.92 0.57 11.26
C GLY A 366 18.17 0.94 9.98
N ARG A 367 17.23 1.89 10.09
CA ARG A 367 16.41 2.34 8.96
C ARG A 367 17.28 3.05 7.91
N LEU A 368 16.96 2.83 6.63
CA LEU A 368 17.51 3.62 5.53
C LEU A 368 16.99 5.06 5.60
N LEU A 369 17.90 6.03 5.62
CA LEU A 369 17.61 7.45 5.71
C LEU A 369 17.64 8.12 4.33
N VAL A 370 18.64 7.78 3.51
CA VAL A 370 18.87 8.39 2.20
C VAL A 370 19.17 7.32 1.16
N GLU A 371 18.57 7.46 -0.02
CA GLU A 371 19.05 6.82 -1.25
C GLU A 371 19.29 7.92 -2.30
N ASP A 372 20.53 8.05 -2.76
CA ASP A 372 20.92 8.99 -3.81
C ASP A 372 21.42 8.25 -5.05
N THR A 373 20.84 8.57 -6.20
CA THR A 373 21.33 8.08 -7.50
C THR A 373 22.20 9.14 -8.15
N VAL A 374 23.49 8.85 -8.27
CA VAL A 374 24.47 9.68 -8.99
C VAL A 374 24.57 9.22 -10.45
N PRO A 375 24.35 10.11 -11.42
CA PRO A 375 24.37 9.75 -12.83
C PRO A 375 25.80 9.46 -13.33
N ARG A 376 25.89 8.65 -14.40
CA ARG A 376 27.18 8.21 -14.98
C ARG A 376 28.13 9.34 -15.38
N GLY A 377 27.59 10.53 -15.69
CA GLY A 377 28.35 11.64 -16.25
C GLY A 377 29.46 12.14 -15.32
N ARG A 378 29.35 11.87 -14.01
CA ARG A 378 30.29 12.32 -13.00
C ARG A 378 31.53 11.43 -12.90
N TRP A 379 31.35 10.11 -12.85
CA TRP A 379 32.41 9.14 -12.54
C TRP A 379 32.64 8.09 -13.63
N GLY A 380 31.99 8.23 -14.80
CA GLY A 380 32.01 7.22 -15.86
C GLY A 380 31.11 6.00 -15.58
N ARG A 381 30.51 5.91 -14.39
CA ARG A 381 29.55 4.89 -13.96
C ARG A 381 28.51 5.52 -13.03
N SER A 382 27.28 5.03 -13.05
CA SER A 382 26.27 5.44 -12.07
C SER A 382 26.60 4.87 -10.69
N ILE A 383 26.37 5.65 -9.64
CA ILE A 383 26.56 5.23 -8.24
C ILE A 383 25.23 5.33 -7.49
N VAL A 384 24.90 4.30 -6.72
CA VAL A 384 23.80 4.34 -5.74
C VAL A 384 24.42 4.49 -4.36
N ALA A 385 24.25 5.65 -3.73
CA ALA A 385 24.75 5.95 -2.39
C ALA A 385 23.62 5.84 -1.36
N ARG A 386 23.86 5.16 -0.24
CA ARG A 386 22.87 4.94 0.81
C ARG A 386 23.40 5.36 2.18
N ILE A 387 22.56 6.00 2.98
CA ILE A 387 22.87 6.32 4.39
C ILE A 387 21.86 5.63 5.28
N TYR A 388 22.32 4.82 6.23
CA TYR A 388 21.50 4.16 7.24
C TYR A 388 21.69 4.81 8.61
N ALA A 389 20.66 4.77 9.46
CA ALA A 389 20.81 5.12 10.87
C ALA A 389 21.71 4.07 11.56
N GLY A 390 22.84 4.48 12.14
CA GLY A 390 23.78 3.59 12.80
C GLY A 390 23.50 3.48 14.31
N HIS A 391 23.38 2.26 14.81
CA HIS A 391 23.06 1.99 16.21
C HIS A 391 24.12 1.06 16.84
N PRO A 392 25.15 1.60 17.50
CA PRO A 392 26.09 0.78 18.26
C PRO A 392 25.40 0.21 19.52
N PRO A 393 25.76 -1.00 19.98
CA PRO A 393 25.16 -1.63 21.16
C PRO A 393 25.46 -0.88 22.46
N HIS A 394 26.52 -0.08 22.48
CA HIS A 394 26.97 0.73 23.60
C HIS A 394 27.41 2.12 23.12
N GLU A 395 27.46 3.09 24.03
CA GLU A 395 27.98 4.43 23.71
C GLU A 395 29.42 4.33 23.19
N VAL A 396 29.66 4.85 21.99
CA VAL A 396 30.98 4.88 21.35
C VAL A 396 31.67 6.20 21.74
N ARG A 397 32.89 6.09 22.24
CA ARG A 397 33.76 7.24 22.49
C ARG A 397 34.95 7.19 21.54
N THR A 398 35.41 8.36 21.10
CA THR A 398 36.51 8.46 20.12
C THR A 398 37.78 7.74 20.60
N GLU A 399 38.05 7.74 21.91
CA GLU A 399 39.24 7.09 22.49
C GLU A 399 39.17 5.55 22.43
N ALA A 400 37.99 4.98 22.18
CA ALA A 400 37.78 3.54 22.07
C ALA A 400 37.90 3.02 20.63
N LEU A 401 37.98 3.92 19.64
CA LEU A 401 38.10 3.55 18.23
C LEU A 401 39.50 2.99 17.93
N ARG A 402 39.56 1.98 17.08
CA ARG A 402 40.80 1.41 16.56
C ARG A 402 40.85 1.71 15.07
N LEU A 403 41.49 2.83 14.73
CA LEU A 403 41.58 3.29 13.36
C LEU A 403 42.56 2.42 12.58
N ASP A 404 42.17 1.98 11.38
CA ASP A 404 43.13 1.45 10.42
C ASP A 404 43.99 2.60 9.86
N PRO A 405 45.30 2.66 10.18
CA PRO A 405 46.16 3.76 9.74
C PRO A 405 46.40 3.78 8.22
N GLY A 406 46.09 2.69 7.50
CA GLY A 406 46.13 2.63 6.05
C GLY A 406 44.99 3.41 5.40
N GLU A 407 43.85 3.53 6.08
CA GLU A 407 42.59 4.01 5.48
C GLU A 407 42.01 5.24 6.19
N ILE A 408 42.12 5.33 7.51
CA ILE A 408 41.55 6.41 8.33
C ILE A 408 42.64 7.12 9.14
N ALA A 409 42.80 8.42 8.91
CA ALA A 409 43.73 9.30 9.63
C ALA A 409 43.17 9.77 10.98
N ALA A 410 41.87 10.06 11.04
CA ALA A 410 41.21 10.59 12.24
C ALA A 410 39.72 10.24 12.28
N ALA A 411 39.11 10.28 13.47
CA ALA A 411 37.67 10.13 13.66
C ALA A 411 37.19 11.06 14.78
N GLU A 412 36.08 11.78 14.58
CA GLU A 412 35.60 12.79 15.53
C GLU A 412 34.08 12.87 15.59
N PHE A 413 33.53 13.12 16.80
CA PHE A 413 32.12 13.46 16.99
C PHE A 413 31.92 14.98 16.94
N VAL A 414 31.20 15.47 15.93
CA VAL A 414 30.95 16.89 15.69
C VAL A 414 29.45 17.23 15.68
N GLY A 415 29.10 18.49 15.96
CA GLY A 415 27.72 18.96 15.82
C GLY A 415 27.28 19.00 14.34
N GLU A 416 25.97 18.94 14.08
CA GLU A 416 25.44 18.85 12.70
C GLU A 416 25.90 19.98 11.77
N GLU A 417 25.88 21.24 12.25
CA GLU A 417 26.33 22.36 11.44
C GLU A 417 27.82 22.27 11.08
N GLU A 418 28.64 21.76 11.99
CA GLU A 418 30.06 21.53 11.75
C GLU A 418 30.28 20.35 10.82
N ALA A 419 29.49 19.29 10.97
CA ALA A 419 29.53 18.13 10.08
C ALA A 419 29.28 18.54 8.63
N LEU A 420 28.24 19.34 8.38
CA LEU A 420 27.90 19.84 7.05
C LEU A 420 28.98 20.77 6.45
N ARG A 421 29.80 21.42 7.29
CA ARG A 421 30.91 22.27 6.83
C ARG A 421 32.19 21.49 6.52
N ARG A 422 32.43 20.37 7.19
CA ARG A 422 33.68 19.59 7.06
C ARG A 422 33.66 18.59 5.90
N VAL A 423 32.48 18.05 5.59
CA VAL A 423 32.33 17.10 4.49
C VAL A 423 32.28 17.81 3.13
N PRO A 424 32.68 17.14 2.02
CA PRO A 424 32.52 17.68 0.68
C PRO A 424 31.05 18.06 0.36
N GLU A 425 30.84 19.05 -0.52
CA GLU A 425 29.52 19.61 -0.83
C GLU A 425 28.46 18.54 -1.17
N GLU A 426 28.84 17.54 -1.95
CA GLU A 426 27.90 16.48 -2.38
C GLU A 426 27.48 15.58 -1.22
N LEU A 427 28.39 15.31 -0.28
CA LEU A 427 28.06 14.59 0.95
C LEU A 427 27.26 15.47 1.90
N ALA A 428 27.55 16.78 1.98
CA ALA A 428 26.78 17.71 2.79
C ALA A 428 25.30 17.72 2.39
N LYS A 429 24.98 17.67 1.09
CA LYS A 429 23.61 17.57 0.57
C LYS A 429 22.91 16.30 1.07
N ARG A 430 23.58 15.14 0.97
CA ARG A 430 23.03 13.85 1.46
C ARG A 430 22.87 13.84 2.96
N LEU A 431 23.88 14.33 3.70
CA LEU A 431 23.87 14.36 5.15
C LEU A 431 22.78 15.29 5.70
N ALA A 432 22.57 16.46 5.06
CA ALA A 432 21.45 17.34 5.40
C ALA A 432 20.10 16.64 5.20
N ALA A 433 19.93 15.92 4.09
CA ALA A 433 18.74 15.12 3.85
C ALA A 433 18.59 13.97 4.86
N ALA A 434 19.68 13.33 5.27
CA ALA A 434 19.70 12.28 6.29
C ALA A 434 19.23 12.81 7.65
N PHE A 435 19.66 14.00 8.07
CA PHE A 435 19.19 14.60 9.32
C PHE A 435 17.69 14.87 9.33
N VAL A 436 17.15 15.33 8.20
CA VAL A 436 15.70 15.54 8.04
C VAL A 436 14.98 14.19 8.05
N ALA A 437 15.41 13.24 7.22
CA ALA A 437 14.87 11.89 7.14
C ALA A 437 14.86 11.16 8.49
N GLU A 438 15.95 11.27 9.27
CA GLU A 438 16.07 10.66 10.60
C GLU A 438 15.01 11.21 11.57
N ARG A 439 14.84 12.53 11.62
CA ARG A 439 13.86 13.22 12.48
C ARG A 439 12.42 12.94 12.05
N ASP A 440 12.19 12.81 10.76
CA ASP A 440 10.86 12.71 10.17
C ASP A 440 10.35 11.27 10.10
N GLY A 441 11.24 10.28 10.26
CA GLY A 441 10.87 8.87 10.12
C GLY A 441 10.75 8.39 8.67
N GLU A 442 11.13 9.23 7.69
CA GLU A 442 10.90 9.03 6.26
C GLU A 442 12.20 8.73 5.49
N LEU A 443 12.08 8.21 4.26
CA LEU A 443 13.20 8.04 3.33
C LEU A 443 13.37 9.30 2.47
N ALA A 444 14.60 9.81 2.37
CA ALA A 444 14.96 10.83 1.40
C ALA A 444 15.47 10.18 0.10
N GLU A 445 14.64 10.22 -0.95
CA GLU A 445 15.07 9.90 -2.32
C GLU A 445 15.71 11.11 -2.99
N LEU A 446 16.98 10.98 -3.38
CA LEU A 446 17.77 12.03 -4.01
C LEU A 446 18.21 11.63 -5.43
N HIS A 447 18.43 12.64 -6.27
CA HIS A 447 19.09 12.51 -7.56
C HIS A 447 20.23 13.53 -7.64
N ASP A 448 21.46 13.04 -7.63
CA ASP A 448 22.69 13.85 -7.53
C ASP A 448 22.64 14.84 -6.36
N GLY A 449 22.21 14.35 -5.19
CA GLY A 449 22.08 15.14 -3.96
C GLY A 449 20.85 16.05 -3.89
N VAL A 450 19.98 16.07 -4.91
CA VAL A 450 18.77 16.90 -4.94
C VAL A 450 17.52 16.05 -4.60
N PRO A 451 16.69 16.44 -3.62
CA PRO A 451 15.45 15.73 -3.31
C PRO A 451 14.52 15.62 -4.51
N ARG A 452 14.00 14.41 -4.77
CA ARG A 452 13.04 14.16 -5.87
C ARG A 452 11.67 14.80 -5.65
N THR A 453 11.30 15.03 -4.40
CA THR A 453 10.07 15.71 -4.01
C THR A 453 10.40 16.87 -3.08
N THR A 454 9.80 18.02 -3.34
CA THR A 454 9.90 19.19 -2.47
C THR A 454 9.06 18.99 -1.19
N PRO A 455 9.36 19.70 -0.09
CA PRO A 455 8.53 19.67 1.10
C PRO A 455 7.05 19.97 0.83
N ASP A 456 6.76 20.94 -0.05
CA ASP A 456 5.39 21.33 -0.41
C ASP A 456 4.65 20.22 -1.18
N GLU A 457 5.33 19.55 -2.11
CA GLU A 457 4.75 18.41 -2.84
C GLU A 457 4.44 17.24 -1.91
N ARG A 458 5.31 16.99 -0.91
CA ARG A 458 5.06 15.96 0.11
C ARG A 458 3.87 16.31 1.00
N LEU A 459 3.82 17.54 1.50
CA LEU A 459 2.68 18.05 2.27
C LEU A 459 1.38 17.88 1.48
N ALA A 460 1.35 18.32 0.22
CA ALA A 460 0.18 18.20 -0.64
C ALA A 460 -0.25 16.74 -0.86
N ALA A 461 0.70 15.82 -1.06
CA ALA A 461 0.42 14.41 -1.23
C ALA A 461 -0.16 13.75 0.03
N GLN A 462 0.44 13.99 1.19
CA GLN A 462 -0.03 13.44 2.46
C GLN A 462 -1.39 14.02 2.86
N ALA A 463 -1.58 15.34 2.70
CA ALA A 463 -2.86 16.01 2.93
C ALA A 463 -3.97 15.44 2.04
N ARG A 464 -3.70 15.24 0.74
CA ARG A 464 -4.64 14.56 -0.18
C ARG A 464 -4.97 13.14 0.28
N GLY A 465 -3.99 12.37 0.73
CA GLY A 465 -4.20 11.04 1.29
C GLY A 465 -5.12 11.04 2.52
N ALA A 466 -4.89 11.98 3.44
CA ALA A 466 -5.73 12.15 4.63
C ALA A 466 -7.17 12.58 4.29
N ARG A 467 -7.37 13.45 3.29
CA ARG A 467 -8.70 13.78 2.75
C ARG A 467 -9.42 12.54 2.22
N LEU A 468 -8.75 11.74 1.38
CA LEU A 468 -9.33 10.51 0.82
C LEU A 468 -9.76 9.55 1.93
N ALA A 469 -8.89 9.34 2.92
CA ALA A 469 -9.18 8.48 4.06
C ALA A 469 -10.37 8.99 4.89
N LEU A 470 -10.48 10.31 5.12
CA LEU A 470 -11.65 10.89 5.80
C LEU A 470 -12.94 10.66 4.99
N ALA A 471 -12.89 10.89 3.67
CA ALA A 471 -14.04 10.69 2.80
C ALA A 471 -14.51 9.22 2.81
N GLU A 472 -13.59 8.26 2.76
CA GLU A 472 -13.90 6.82 2.87
C GLU A 472 -14.54 6.48 4.21
N ARG A 473 -13.92 6.87 5.34
CA ARG A 473 -14.48 6.63 6.68
C ARG A 473 -15.88 7.19 6.84
N LEU A 474 -16.15 8.38 6.30
CA LEU A 474 -17.48 8.98 6.35
C LEU A 474 -18.50 8.25 5.47
N GLY A 475 -18.06 7.77 4.30
CA GLY A 475 -18.89 6.98 3.38
C GLY A 475 -19.32 5.66 4.00
N GLU A 476 -18.39 4.93 4.63
CA GLU A 476 -18.67 3.67 5.35
C GLU A 476 -19.70 3.84 6.47
N ARG A 477 -19.74 5.02 7.09
CA ARG A 477 -20.64 5.36 8.19
C ARG A 477 -21.97 5.96 7.72
N GLY A 478 -22.18 6.10 6.42
CA GLY A 478 -23.37 6.74 5.84
C GLY A 478 -23.48 8.24 6.13
N LEU A 479 -22.40 8.86 6.62
CA LEU A 479 -22.34 10.30 6.95
C LEU A 479 -21.91 11.17 5.77
N LEU A 480 -21.46 10.54 4.67
CA LEU A 480 -21.18 11.18 3.38
C LEU A 480 -21.77 10.33 2.24
N SER A 481 -22.99 10.65 1.82
CA SER A 481 -23.76 9.88 0.82
C SER A 481 -23.84 10.56 -0.55
N GLY A 482 -23.61 11.87 -0.65
CA GLY A 482 -23.68 12.61 -1.91
C GLY A 482 -22.38 12.52 -2.73
N GLU A 483 -22.45 11.93 -3.93
CA GLU A 483 -21.29 11.79 -4.84
C GLU A 483 -20.62 13.14 -5.15
N ARG A 484 -21.43 14.15 -5.49
CA ARG A 484 -20.93 15.51 -5.78
C ARG A 484 -20.21 16.16 -4.59
N LEU A 485 -20.70 15.95 -3.37
CA LEU A 485 -20.08 16.48 -2.15
C LEU A 485 -18.75 15.77 -1.88
N ARG A 486 -18.71 14.45 -2.08
CA ARG A 486 -17.48 13.65 -1.98
C ARG A 486 -16.44 14.10 -2.99
N GLU A 487 -16.82 14.29 -4.25
CA GLU A 487 -15.93 14.78 -5.31
C GLU A 487 -15.37 16.17 -4.98
N ALA A 488 -16.23 17.11 -4.58
CA ALA A 488 -15.82 18.45 -4.19
C ALA A 488 -14.80 18.44 -3.04
N PHE A 489 -15.02 17.59 -2.02
CA PHE A 489 -14.11 17.47 -0.89
C PHE A 489 -12.75 16.85 -1.25
N VAL A 490 -12.74 15.79 -2.06
CA VAL A 490 -11.49 15.14 -2.48
C VAL A 490 -10.64 16.10 -3.33
N ALA A 491 -11.29 16.87 -4.21
CA ALA A 491 -10.64 17.81 -5.11
C ALA A 491 -10.13 19.08 -4.43
N THR A 492 -10.79 19.54 -3.36
CA THR A 492 -10.50 20.84 -2.73
C THR A 492 -9.56 20.67 -1.52
N PRO A 493 -8.36 21.28 -1.52
CA PRO A 493 -7.42 21.17 -0.40
C PRO A 493 -7.78 22.10 0.76
N VAL A 494 -8.90 21.82 1.40
CA VAL A 494 -9.50 22.67 2.44
C VAL A 494 -8.61 22.82 3.68
N GLU A 495 -7.80 21.82 4.02
CA GLU A 495 -6.87 21.84 5.14
C GLU A 495 -5.76 22.88 4.98
N LEU A 496 -5.43 23.30 3.75
CA LEU A 496 -4.43 24.34 3.54
C LEU A 496 -4.91 25.74 4.00
N LEU A 497 -6.21 25.91 4.27
CA LEU A 497 -6.72 27.10 4.97
C LEU A 497 -6.42 27.09 6.48
N LEU A 498 -5.88 25.99 7.00
CA LEU A 498 -5.59 25.77 8.42
C LEU A 498 -4.12 25.37 8.65
N PRO A 499 -3.12 26.13 8.15
CA PRO A 499 -1.72 25.71 8.22
C PRO A 499 -1.21 25.61 9.66
N GLN A 500 -1.88 26.27 10.61
CA GLN A 500 -1.57 26.22 12.02
C GLN A 500 -2.82 26.05 12.88
N VAL A 501 -2.81 25.06 13.78
CA VAL A 501 -3.91 24.76 14.71
C VAL A 501 -3.37 24.52 16.13
N TYR A 502 -4.16 24.81 17.16
CA TYR A 502 -3.77 24.51 18.53
C TYR A 502 -4.26 23.12 18.98
N ALA A 503 -3.32 22.30 19.44
CA ALA A 503 -3.57 21.03 20.09
C ALA A 503 -3.67 21.20 21.62
N PRO A 504 -4.68 20.64 22.27
CA PRO A 504 -4.74 20.61 23.73
C PRO A 504 -3.63 19.71 24.31
N ARG A 505 -2.99 20.21 25.36
CA ARG A 505 -1.96 19.54 26.15
C ARG A 505 -2.37 19.52 27.63
N PRO A 506 -2.05 18.46 28.39
CA PRO A 506 -2.34 18.43 29.82
C PRO A 506 -1.58 19.56 30.55
N GLY A 507 -2.31 20.30 31.38
CA GLY A 507 -1.72 21.35 32.23
C GLY A 507 -1.12 20.77 33.52
N PRO A 508 -0.26 21.53 34.22
CA PRO A 508 0.25 21.14 35.53
C PRO A 508 -0.91 20.88 36.50
N ARG A 509 -0.85 19.76 37.24
CA ARG A 509 -1.81 19.39 38.31
C ARG A 509 -3.27 19.20 37.88
N GLY A 510 -3.55 18.95 36.60
CA GLY A 510 -4.89 18.59 36.14
C GLY A 510 -5.89 19.76 35.98
N HIS A 511 -5.39 21.00 35.94
CA HIS A 511 -6.20 22.15 35.50
C HIS A 511 -6.44 22.14 33.98
N ASP A 512 -7.44 22.90 33.52
CA ASP A 512 -7.81 23.05 32.10
C ASP A 512 -6.62 23.55 31.26
N GLY A 513 -5.93 22.56 30.68
CA GLY A 513 -5.17 22.55 29.44
C GLY A 513 -4.15 23.66 29.16
N MET A 514 -2.96 23.27 28.72
CA MET A 514 -2.17 24.13 27.84
C MET A 514 -2.62 23.89 26.39
N LEU A 515 -2.35 24.82 25.49
CA LEU A 515 -2.57 24.70 24.04
C LEU A 515 -1.21 24.81 23.36
N GLN A 516 -0.81 23.82 22.58
CA GLN A 516 0.39 23.87 21.75
C GLN A 516 0.01 24.19 20.30
N LEU A 517 0.67 25.17 19.69
CA LEU A 517 0.54 25.44 18.27
C LEU A 517 1.26 24.35 17.47
N ILE A 518 0.51 23.72 16.56
CA ILE A 518 0.96 22.70 15.61
C ILE A 518 0.96 23.32 14.22
N ASP A 519 2.06 23.17 13.49
CA ASP A 519 2.29 23.76 12.17
C ASP A 519 2.51 22.70 11.10
N CYS A 520 1.78 22.77 9.98
CA CYS A 520 1.91 21.82 8.87
C CYS A 520 3.25 21.90 8.12
N GLN A 521 3.97 23.02 8.25
CA GLN A 521 5.29 23.23 7.67
C GLN A 521 6.41 22.57 8.49
N VAL A 522 6.10 22.09 9.70
CA VAL A 522 7.05 21.37 10.55
C VAL A 522 6.87 19.87 10.33
N PRO A 523 7.81 19.17 9.68
CA PRO A 523 7.61 17.78 9.25
C PRO A 523 7.26 16.82 10.39
N ARG A 524 7.94 16.91 11.54
CA ARG A 524 7.63 16.11 12.75
C ARG A 524 6.22 16.36 13.33
N GLU A 525 5.60 17.50 13.03
CA GLU A 525 4.26 17.87 13.49
C GLU A 525 3.18 17.51 12.47
N LEU A 526 3.55 17.22 11.21
CA LEU A 526 2.63 17.00 10.10
C LEU A 526 1.63 15.87 10.36
N GLY A 527 2.08 14.74 10.93
CA GLY A 527 1.19 13.64 11.28
C GLY A 527 0.14 14.03 12.33
N GLU A 528 0.55 14.79 13.35
CA GLU A 528 -0.39 15.31 14.37
C GLU A 528 -1.34 16.35 13.76
N TRP A 529 -0.81 17.26 12.94
CA TRP A 529 -1.60 18.26 12.22
C TRP A 529 -2.68 17.62 11.35
N LEU A 530 -2.33 16.62 10.53
CA LEU A 530 -3.28 15.87 9.70
C LEU A 530 -4.35 15.19 10.55
N GLY A 531 -3.97 14.60 11.68
CA GLY A 531 -4.89 13.97 12.62
C GLY A 531 -5.87 14.96 13.26
N LEU A 532 -5.41 16.17 13.57
CA LEU A 532 -6.25 17.23 14.13
C LEU A 532 -7.18 17.80 13.06
N VAL A 533 -6.64 18.25 11.92
CA VAL A 533 -7.42 18.92 10.87
C VAL A 533 -8.45 17.98 10.27
N HIS A 534 -8.14 16.71 10.00
CA HIS A 534 -9.13 15.74 9.53
C HIS A 534 -9.89 15.02 10.66
N GLY A 535 -9.76 15.52 11.88
CA GLY A 535 -10.49 15.07 13.05
C GLY A 535 -11.92 15.62 13.11
N GLU A 536 -12.67 15.12 14.08
CA GLU A 536 -14.10 15.43 14.21
C GLU A 536 -14.41 16.63 15.11
N ALA A 537 -13.42 17.10 15.86
CA ALA A 537 -13.59 18.22 16.78
C ALA A 537 -13.42 19.57 16.06
N PRO A 538 -14.11 20.64 16.52
CA PRO A 538 -13.77 22.00 16.14
C PRO A 538 -12.32 22.31 16.49
N LEU A 539 -11.70 23.18 15.69
CA LEU A 539 -10.28 23.50 15.79
C LEU A 539 -10.10 24.87 16.41
N VAL A 540 -9.18 24.97 17.38
CA VAL A 540 -8.74 26.25 17.91
C VAL A 540 -7.68 26.80 16.96
N VAL A 541 -7.98 27.92 16.30
CA VAL A 541 -7.13 28.50 15.24
C VAL A 541 -6.56 29.86 15.63
N ARG A 542 -7.13 30.51 16.65
CA ARG A 542 -6.66 31.78 17.20
C ARG A 542 -6.66 31.75 18.73
N TYR A 543 -5.69 32.43 19.31
CA TYR A 543 -5.59 32.74 20.73
C TYR A 543 -5.25 34.22 20.91
N GLY A 544 -6.05 34.97 21.67
CA GLY A 544 -5.85 36.42 21.85
C GLY A 544 -5.84 37.19 20.52
N ASP A 545 -5.19 38.33 20.45
CA ASP A 545 -5.21 39.21 19.26
C ASP A 545 -4.23 38.78 18.16
N GLU A 546 -3.87 37.49 18.11
CA GLU A 546 -2.84 36.98 17.22
C GLU A 546 -3.39 36.65 15.84
N ARG A 547 -2.62 37.03 14.81
CA ARG A 547 -2.95 36.69 13.43
C ARG A 547 -2.73 35.19 13.19
N PRO A 548 -3.69 34.46 12.61
CA PRO A 548 -3.46 33.10 12.15
C PRO A 548 -2.27 33.06 11.17
N CYS A 549 -1.52 31.95 11.17
CA CYS A 549 -0.45 31.64 10.20
C CYS A 549 0.88 32.42 10.30
N GLU A 550 1.04 33.34 11.25
CA GLU A 550 2.28 34.15 11.42
C GLU A 550 3.03 33.83 12.73
N ARG A 551 2.77 32.66 13.34
CA ARG A 551 3.23 32.34 14.70
C ARG A 551 4.36 31.29 14.69
N PRO A 552 5.29 31.32 15.66
CA PRO A 552 6.33 30.31 15.75
C PRO A 552 5.76 28.96 16.19
N ALA A 553 6.11 27.89 15.46
CA ALA A 553 5.71 26.52 15.76
C ALA A 553 6.16 26.05 17.15
N GLY A 554 5.43 25.09 17.74
CA GLY A 554 5.72 24.52 19.06
C GLY A 554 5.39 25.45 20.24
N ARG A 555 4.87 26.65 20.00
CA ARG A 555 4.46 27.59 21.04
C ARG A 555 3.37 27.01 21.94
N VAL A 556 3.49 27.21 23.24
CA VAL A 556 2.52 26.73 24.24
C VAL A 556 1.87 27.91 24.99
N VAL A 557 0.54 27.95 25.04
CA VAL A 557 -0.26 28.99 25.71
C VAL A 557 -1.28 28.39 26.69
N PRO A 558 -1.80 29.14 27.67
CA PRO A 558 -2.84 28.64 28.57
C PRO A 558 -4.20 28.56 27.87
N ALA A 559 -5.04 27.57 28.18
CA ALA A 559 -6.35 27.41 27.53
C ALA A 559 -7.48 28.28 28.13
N HIS A 560 -7.20 29.50 28.59
CA HIS A 560 -8.19 30.36 29.28
C HIS A 560 -8.27 31.82 28.78
N GLY A 561 -7.76 32.12 27.58
CA GLY A 561 -7.90 33.42 26.90
C GLY A 561 -9.02 33.46 25.84
N PRO A 562 -9.19 34.58 25.12
CA PRO A 562 -10.08 34.66 23.97
C PRO A 562 -9.63 33.70 22.88
N LEU A 563 -10.55 32.87 22.35
CA LEU A 563 -10.25 31.84 21.36
C LEU A 563 -11.01 32.11 20.08
N GLY A 564 -10.38 31.84 18.93
CA GLY A 564 -11.07 31.72 17.64
C GLY A 564 -11.18 30.26 17.25
N LEU A 565 -12.38 29.86 16.83
CA LEU A 565 -12.70 28.48 16.44
C LEU A 565 -12.97 28.40 14.94
N ALA A 566 -12.48 27.34 14.32
CA ALA A 566 -12.83 26.97 12.95
C ALA A 566 -13.54 25.61 12.93
N ALA A 567 -14.43 25.43 11.94
CA ALA A 567 -15.01 24.13 11.66
C ALA A 567 -13.93 23.19 11.11
N SER A 568 -13.91 21.95 11.60
CA SER A 568 -13.15 20.90 10.92
C SER A 568 -13.83 20.53 9.60
N PRO A 569 -13.08 20.05 8.59
CA PRO A 569 -13.62 19.43 7.39
C PRO A 569 -14.69 18.36 7.66
N TYR A 570 -14.54 17.56 8.74
CA TYR A 570 -15.56 16.59 9.15
C TYR A 570 -16.91 17.28 9.42
N LEU A 571 -16.92 18.31 10.28
CA LEU A 571 -18.13 19.03 10.63
C LEU A 571 -18.72 19.72 9.40
N GLY A 572 -17.87 20.34 8.57
CA GLY A 572 -18.28 20.96 7.30
C GLY A 572 -19.03 19.97 6.40
N LEU A 573 -18.51 18.76 6.21
CA LEU A 573 -19.15 17.73 5.37
C LEU A 573 -20.52 17.30 5.91
N VAL A 574 -20.62 17.08 7.21
CA VAL A 574 -21.89 16.71 7.87
C VAL A 574 -22.94 17.80 7.65
N LEU A 575 -22.57 19.08 7.83
CA LEU A 575 -23.50 20.19 7.63
C LEU A 575 -23.92 20.33 6.16
N LEU A 576 -22.96 20.22 5.23
CA LEU A 576 -23.23 20.37 3.80
C LEU A 576 -24.12 19.26 3.23
N GLN A 577 -24.01 18.04 3.77
CA GLN A 577 -24.91 16.95 3.43
C GLN A 577 -26.37 17.29 3.74
N HIS A 578 -26.63 17.91 4.89
CA HIS A 578 -27.98 18.33 5.26
C HIS A 578 -28.45 19.59 4.53
N LEU A 579 -27.52 20.47 4.14
CA LEU A 579 -27.84 21.72 3.45
C LEU A 579 -28.40 21.47 2.04
N GLY A 580 -27.88 20.46 1.34
CA GLY A 580 -28.34 20.09 -0.01
C GLY A 580 -28.27 21.26 -0.99
N ALA A 581 -27.08 21.86 -1.13
CA ALA A 581 -26.86 22.98 -2.05
C ALA A 581 -26.75 22.48 -3.51
N GLU A 582 -27.67 22.94 -4.35
CA GLU A 582 -27.68 22.65 -5.79
C GLU A 582 -26.76 23.61 -6.56
N ALA A 583 -26.45 23.28 -7.82
CA ALA A 583 -25.69 24.18 -8.69
C ALA A 583 -26.46 25.51 -8.87
N GLY A 584 -25.84 26.64 -8.55
CA GLY A 584 -26.43 27.96 -8.74
C GLY A 584 -27.29 28.49 -7.59
N ALA A 585 -27.47 27.74 -6.51
CA ALA A 585 -28.11 28.24 -5.29
C ALA A 585 -27.27 29.37 -4.66
N THR A 586 -27.93 30.42 -4.18
CA THR A 586 -27.28 31.47 -3.38
C THR A 586 -27.11 30.98 -1.94
N VAL A 587 -25.88 31.05 -1.42
CA VAL A 587 -25.56 30.55 -0.07
C VAL A 587 -25.00 31.68 0.80
N LEU A 588 -25.62 31.87 1.96
CA LEU A 588 -25.09 32.68 3.06
C LEU A 588 -24.48 31.75 4.12
N GLU A 589 -23.22 31.97 4.49
CA GLU A 589 -22.54 31.27 5.57
C GLU A 589 -22.23 32.23 6.72
N TYR A 590 -22.53 31.81 7.95
CA TYR A 590 -22.04 32.42 9.18
C TYR A 590 -20.86 31.59 9.69
N GLY A 591 -19.67 32.17 9.61
CA GLY A 591 -18.37 31.53 9.65
C GLY A 591 -17.65 31.66 8.30
N ALA A 592 -16.33 31.55 8.31
CA ALA A 592 -15.52 31.49 7.07
C ALA A 592 -14.37 30.47 7.17
N GLY A 593 -13.96 29.89 6.03
CA GLY A 593 -12.77 29.05 5.92
C GLY A 593 -13.01 27.74 5.15
N THR A 594 -12.80 26.60 5.81
CA THR A 594 -12.84 25.25 5.19
C THR A 594 -14.19 24.94 4.55
N THR A 595 -15.28 25.22 5.25
CA THR A 595 -16.65 25.00 4.76
C THR A 595 -17.00 25.95 3.61
N THR A 596 -16.53 27.20 3.67
CA THR A 596 -16.66 28.17 2.56
C THR A 596 -16.01 27.66 1.29
N ALA A 597 -14.80 27.08 1.40
CA ALA A 597 -14.09 26.52 0.26
C ALA A 597 -14.89 25.40 -0.43
N LEU A 598 -15.52 24.52 0.36
CA LEU A 598 -16.41 23.47 -0.18
C LEU A 598 -17.68 24.06 -0.80
N LEU A 599 -18.29 25.07 -0.18
CA LEU A 599 -19.43 25.76 -0.77
C LEU A 599 -19.08 26.39 -2.12
N CYS A 600 -17.90 27.00 -2.25
CA CYS A 600 -17.43 27.54 -3.53
C CYS A 600 -17.31 26.45 -4.60
N ALA A 601 -16.79 25.27 -4.23
CA ALA A 601 -16.70 24.12 -5.12
C ALA A 601 -18.08 23.55 -5.51
N LEU A 602 -19.12 23.75 -4.68
CA LEU A 602 -20.47 23.21 -4.89
C LEU A 602 -21.42 24.17 -5.61
N SER A 603 -21.60 25.41 -5.14
CA SER A 603 -22.70 26.29 -5.56
C SER A 603 -22.29 27.50 -6.40
N GLY A 604 -21.02 27.91 -6.33
CA GLY A 604 -20.44 29.01 -7.11
C GLY A 604 -20.83 30.44 -6.69
N ARG A 605 -21.83 30.64 -5.83
CA ARG A 605 -22.21 31.95 -5.25
C ARG A 605 -22.34 31.86 -3.73
N VAL A 606 -21.27 32.22 -3.03
CA VAL A 606 -21.15 32.11 -1.57
C VAL A 606 -20.80 33.47 -0.97
N GLN A 607 -21.56 33.85 0.04
CA GLN A 607 -21.24 34.97 0.92
C GLN A 607 -21.00 34.41 2.33
N ALA A 608 -19.78 34.55 2.83
CA ALA A 608 -19.39 34.19 4.18
C ALA A 608 -19.35 35.43 5.09
N VAL A 609 -19.71 35.23 6.36
CA VAL A 609 -19.78 36.26 7.38
C VAL A 609 -18.94 35.80 8.56
N GLU A 610 -17.81 36.45 8.79
CA GLU A 610 -16.90 36.16 9.89
C GLU A 610 -16.71 37.42 10.73
N PRO A 611 -17.33 37.51 11.93
CA PRO A 611 -17.26 38.72 12.76
C PRO A 611 -15.85 39.00 13.28
N ASP A 612 -15.00 37.98 13.38
CA ASP A 612 -13.60 38.16 13.78
C ASP A 612 -12.76 38.67 12.59
N PRO A 613 -12.23 39.90 12.64
CA PRO A 613 -11.52 40.49 11.50
C PRO A 613 -10.24 39.73 11.12
N LEU A 614 -9.59 39.04 12.07
CA LEU A 614 -8.37 38.29 11.79
C LEU A 614 -8.69 36.96 11.11
N LEU A 615 -9.77 36.28 11.53
CA LEU A 615 -10.24 35.07 10.86
C LEU A 615 -10.82 35.38 9.48
N ALA A 616 -11.55 36.50 9.34
CA ALA A 616 -12.07 36.97 8.06
C ALA A 616 -10.95 37.23 7.05
N ALA A 617 -9.88 37.93 7.48
CA ALA A 617 -8.72 38.19 6.64
C ALA A 617 -8.00 36.90 6.25
N GLY A 618 -7.72 36.00 7.20
CA GLY A 618 -7.06 34.72 6.93
C GLY A 618 -7.87 33.83 5.99
N ALA A 619 -9.20 33.77 6.16
CA ALA A 619 -10.09 33.04 5.26
C ALA A 619 -10.07 33.64 3.85
N HIS A 620 -10.10 34.97 3.72
CA HIS A 620 -10.05 35.64 2.41
C HIS A 620 -8.73 35.37 1.68
N GLU A 621 -7.60 35.48 2.37
CA GLU A 621 -6.26 35.21 1.84
C GLU A 621 -6.14 33.74 1.40
N GLY A 622 -6.54 32.80 2.26
CA GLY A 622 -6.50 31.36 1.97
C GLY A 622 -7.40 30.94 0.81
N LEU A 623 -8.64 31.43 0.75
CA LEU A 623 -9.54 31.16 -0.37
C LEU A 623 -8.97 31.70 -1.70
N THR A 624 -8.38 32.90 -1.67
CA THR A 624 -7.74 33.52 -2.83
C THR A 624 -6.54 32.71 -3.31
N ALA A 625 -5.70 32.22 -2.39
CA ALA A 625 -4.55 31.37 -2.70
C ALA A 625 -4.96 30.04 -3.37
N LEU A 626 -6.14 29.51 -3.02
CA LEU A 626 -6.75 28.34 -3.66
C LEU A 626 -7.48 28.65 -4.98
N GLY A 627 -7.50 29.91 -5.42
CA GLY A 627 -8.21 30.34 -6.62
C GLY A 627 -9.74 30.34 -6.48
N LEU A 628 -10.26 30.26 -5.25
CA LEU A 628 -11.68 30.24 -4.95
C LEU A 628 -12.21 31.66 -4.75
N ARG A 629 -13.41 31.95 -5.26
CA ARG A 629 -14.06 33.26 -5.13
C ARG A 629 -15.24 33.16 -4.17
N ALA A 630 -15.10 33.76 -2.99
CA ALA A 630 -16.17 33.98 -2.02
C ALA A 630 -16.17 35.45 -1.56
N GLY A 631 -17.35 36.01 -1.32
CA GLY A 631 -17.43 37.25 -0.54
C GLY A 631 -17.22 36.91 0.94
N VAL A 632 -16.24 37.51 1.60
CA VAL A 632 -16.03 37.38 3.05
C VAL A 632 -16.22 38.76 3.67
N THR A 633 -17.19 38.90 4.57
CA THR A 633 -17.51 40.16 5.24
C THR A 633 -17.62 39.98 6.75
N SER A 634 -17.52 41.05 7.52
CA SER A 634 -17.74 41.00 8.98
C SER A 634 -19.21 41.02 9.38
N CYS A 635 -20.07 41.48 8.47
CA CYS A 635 -21.51 41.51 8.66
C CYS A 635 -22.23 41.04 7.39
N PRO A 636 -23.42 40.45 7.54
CA PRO A 636 -24.19 39.97 6.40
C PRO A 636 -24.80 41.15 5.61
N PRO A 637 -24.90 41.07 4.25
CA PRO A 637 -25.43 42.16 3.44
C PRO A 637 -26.90 42.49 3.78
N PRO A 638 -27.32 43.77 3.75
CA PRO A 638 -28.74 44.13 3.94
C PRO A 638 -29.62 43.67 2.76
N ASP A 639 -30.89 43.37 3.03
CA ASP A 639 -31.98 43.21 2.05
C ASP A 639 -31.84 42.09 1.00
N LEU A 640 -31.09 41.02 1.31
CA LEU A 640 -30.96 39.84 0.45
C LEU A 640 -31.50 38.57 1.12
N HIS A 641 -32.34 37.84 0.39
CA HIS A 641 -32.78 36.49 0.75
C HIS A 641 -31.94 35.43 0.02
N TRP A 642 -31.71 34.31 0.70
CA TRP A 642 -30.79 33.26 0.28
C TRP A 642 -31.51 31.92 0.19
N ASP A 643 -31.16 31.12 -0.82
CA ASP A 643 -31.73 29.78 -1.01
C ASP A 643 -31.29 28.82 0.09
N ARG A 644 -30.07 29.05 0.60
CA ARG A 644 -29.42 28.28 1.64
C ARG A 644 -28.75 29.21 2.64
N VAL A 645 -28.96 28.96 3.92
CA VAL A 645 -28.26 29.62 5.02
C VAL A 645 -27.52 28.56 5.83
N LEU A 646 -26.24 28.77 6.09
CA LEU A 646 -25.41 27.84 6.84
C LEU A 646 -24.78 28.57 8.04
N VAL A 647 -24.83 27.98 9.22
CA VAL A 647 -24.02 28.41 10.38
C VAL A 647 -22.98 27.31 10.60
N SER A 648 -21.78 27.53 10.07
CA SER A 648 -20.71 26.52 10.03
C SER A 648 -19.82 26.56 11.25
N ARG A 649 -19.74 27.70 11.94
CA ARG A 649 -19.12 27.80 13.26
C ARG A 649 -20.02 27.14 14.31
N LEU A 650 -19.41 26.50 15.30
CA LEU A 650 -20.15 25.96 16.44
C LEU A 650 -20.67 27.12 17.30
N ALA A 651 -21.99 27.21 17.49
CA ALA A 651 -22.63 28.30 18.23
C ALA A 651 -23.54 27.79 19.34
N ALA A 652 -23.83 28.63 20.34
CA ALA A 652 -24.80 28.30 21.40
C ALA A 652 -26.28 28.43 20.97
N GLY A 653 -26.53 29.05 19.81
CA GLY A 653 -27.85 29.33 19.26
C GLY A 653 -27.70 29.91 17.84
N LEU A 654 -28.82 30.32 17.23
CA LEU A 654 -28.78 30.92 15.89
C LEU A 654 -28.36 32.40 15.96
N PRO A 655 -27.61 32.90 14.95
CA PRO A 655 -27.41 34.33 14.78
C PRO A 655 -28.75 35.05 14.61
N ALA A 656 -28.87 36.23 15.23
CA ALA A 656 -30.08 37.05 15.13
C ALA A 656 -30.42 37.39 13.66
N GLY A 657 -31.67 37.17 13.26
CA GLY A 657 -32.14 37.43 11.89
C GLY A 657 -31.68 36.41 10.84
N ALA A 658 -30.92 35.37 11.20
CA ALA A 658 -30.52 34.32 10.26
C ALA A 658 -31.73 33.59 9.63
N PRO A 659 -32.80 33.23 10.38
CA PRO A 659 -33.99 32.63 9.79
C PRO A 659 -34.66 33.54 8.75
N ASP A 660 -34.74 34.84 9.00
CA ASP A 660 -35.39 35.84 8.12
C ASP A 660 -34.70 36.07 6.79
N ARG A 661 -33.42 35.77 6.71
CA ARG A 661 -32.66 35.83 5.47
C ARG A 661 -32.94 34.64 4.54
N LEU A 662 -33.68 33.64 4.99
CA LEU A 662 -33.99 32.48 4.17
C LEU A 662 -35.13 32.78 3.20
N SER A 663 -34.99 32.43 1.93
CA SER A 663 -36.08 32.51 0.94
C SER A 663 -37.21 31.53 1.30
N PRO A 664 -38.48 31.79 0.91
CA PRO A 664 -39.55 30.80 1.04
C PRO A 664 -39.19 29.46 0.39
N GLY A 665 -39.32 28.36 1.13
CA GLY A 665 -38.87 27.03 0.70
C GLY A 665 -37.36 26.75 0.86
N GLY A 666 -36.57 27.73 1.31
CA GLY A 666 -35.14 27.58 1.57
C GLY A 666 -34.83 26.69 2.77
N VAL A 667 -33.57 26.32 2.91
CA VAL A 667 -33.04 25.48 4.00
C VAL A 667 -31.96 26.23 4.79
N LEU A 668 -32.10 26.25 6.12
CA LEU A 668 -31.08 26.69 7.04
C LEU A 668 -30.48 25.48 7.76
N VAL A 669 -29.16 25.36 7.79
CA VAL A 669 -28.45 24.35 8.59
C VAL A 669 -27.51 25.05 9.57
N ALA A 670 -27.44 24.56 10.81
CA ALA A 670 -26.55 25.13 11.82
C ALA A 670 -25.88 24.08 12.69
N ALA A 671 -24.59 24.27 12.98
CA ALA A 671 -23.88 23.57 14.05
C ALA A 671 -24.14 24.25 15.39
N LEU A 672 -24.92 23.61 16.25
CA LEU A 672 -25.27 24.12 17.57
C LEU A 672 -24.65 23.27 18.67
N LEU A 673 -24.29 23.89 19.78
CA LEU A 673 -24.12 23.15 21.03
C LEU A 673 -25.49 22.76 21.57
N ALA A 674 -25.74 21.46 21.67
CA ALA A 674 -26.94 20.94 22.29
C ALA A 674 -27.02 21.47 23.74
N PRO A 675 -28.14 22.12 24.12
CA PRO A 675 -28.28 22.71 25.45
C PRO A 675 -27.98 21.68 26.55
N GLY A 676 -27.07 22.03 27.46
CA GLY A 676 -26.73 21.22 28.65
C GLY A 676 -25.73 20.09 28.46
N THR A 677 -25.39 19.67 27.23
CA THR A 677 -24.50 18.51 27.02
C THR A 677 -23.08 18.87 26.58
N ALA A 678 -22.83 20.14 26.23
CA ALA A 678 -21.58 20.58 25.58
C ALA A 678 -21.25 19.78 24.30
N TRP A 679 -22.26 19.13 23.71
CA TRP A 679 -22.11 18.24 22.58
C TRP A 679 -22.71 18.86 21.31
N PRO A 680 -22.08 18.73 20.14
CA PRO A 680 -22.61 19.29 18.91
C PRO A 680 -23.90 18.60 18.44
N ALA A 681 -24.80 19.38 17.87
CA ALA A 681 -26.00 18.94 17.17
C ALA A 681 -26.16 19.74 15.87
N VAL A 682 -26.80 19.12 14.89
CA VAL A 682 -27.11 19.75 13.60
C VAL A 682 -28.58 20.15 13.61
N ALA A 683 -28.85 21.46 13.52
CA ALA A 683 -30.19 21.96 13.29
C ALA A 683 -30.43 22.05 11.78
N VAL A 684 -31.57 21.53 11.31
CA VAL A 684 -32.02 21.60 9.91
C VAL A 684 -33.41 22.23 9.91
N LEU A 685 -33.49 23.47 9.44
CA LEU A 685 -34.70 24.29 9.41
C LEU A 685 -35.13 24.57 7.97
N ARG A 686 -36.44 24.60 7.74
CA ARG A 686 -37.02 24.97 6.45
C ARG A 686 -38.00 26.12 6.64
N ARG A 687 -37.96 27.08 5.72
CA ARG A 687 -38.98 28.14 5.65
C ARG A 687 -40.17 27.64 4.82
N PRO A 688 -41.42 27.73 5.32
CA PRO A 688 -42.60 27.40 4.54
C PRO A 688 -42.67 28.23 3.25
N ARG A 689 -43.27 27.68 2.18
CA ARG A 689 -43.36 28.36 0.87
C ARG A 689 -44.34 29.54 0.89
N ASP A 690 -45.31 29.49 1.78
CA ASP A 690 -46.30 30.51 2.08
C ASP A 690 -45.80 31.58 3.08
N GLY A 691 -44.58 31.43 3.60
CA GLY A 691 -43.98 32.35 4.58
C GLY A 691 -44.21 31.94 6.03
N GLY A 692 -43.68 32.73 6.97
CA GLY A 692 -43.75 32.46 8.42
C GLY A 692 -42.48 31.84 9.01
N ASP A 693 -42.59 31.40 10.27
CA ASP A 693 -41.48 30.87 11.07
C ASP A 693 -40.84 29.61 10.46
N CYS A 694 -39.53 29.47 10.60
CA CYS A 694 -38.84 28.28 10.18
C CYS A 694 -39.13 27.12 11.14
N ALA A 695 -39.33 25.92 10.61
CA ALA A 695 -39.51 24.70 11.41
C ALA A 695 -38.65 23.56 10.84
N GLY A 696 -38.32 22.59 11.67
CA GLY A 696 -37.48 21.48 11.25
C GLY A 696 -37.03 20.58 12.39
N THR A 697 -35.81 20.05 12.28
CA THR A 697 -35.29 19.04 13.20
C THR A 697 -33.95 19.43 13.80
N LEU A 698 -33.71 18.98 15.03
CA LEU A 698 -32.41 18.99 15.67
C LEU A 698 -31.90 17.56 15.78
N LEU A 699 -30.71 17.32 15.24
CA LEU A 699 -30.05 16.02 15.12
C LEU A 699 -28.80 16.00 16.03
N PRO A 700 -28.85 15.34 17.20
CA PRO A 700 -27.66 15.19 18.03
C PRO A 700 -26.60 14.34 17.30
N LEU A 701 -25.34 14.78 17.28
CA LEU A 701 -24.28 13.94 16.72
C LEU A 701 -23.94 12.78 17.67
N PRO A 702 -23.79 11.52 17.21
CA PRO A 702 -23.58 10.39 18.11
C PRO A 702 -22.32 10.55 18.98
N ARG A 703 -22.35 10.13 20.25
CA ARG A 703 -21.17 10.19 21.12
C ARG A 703 -20.03 9.27 20.66
N THR A 704 -20.39 8.13 20.06
CA THR A 704 -19.47 7.17 19.42
C THR A 704 -19.05 7.61 18.03
N ALA A 705 -19.70 8.64 17.47
CA ALA A 705 -19.35 9.10 16.15
C ALA A 705 -17.96 9.72 16.13
N VAL A 706 -17.42 10.15 17.28
CA VAL A 706 -16.06 10.68 17.48
C VAL A 706 -15.15 9.57 18.01
N PRO A 707 -14.49 8.75 17.17
CA PRO A 707 -13.44 7.86 17.64
C PRO A 707 -12.20 8.70 17.91
N GLY A 708 -11.98 9.01 19.18
CA GLY A 708 -10.68 9.48 19.66
C GLY A 708 -10.28 8.69 20.91
N PRO A 709 -8.98 8.39 21.09
CA PRO A 709 -8.51 7.57 22.19
C PRO A 709 -8.75 8.30 23.52
N ARG A 710 -9.79 7.94 24.28
CA ARG A 710 -10.10 8.38 25.67
C ARG A 710 -9.82 9.86 26.04
N GLY A 711 -9.70 10.79 25.09
CA GLY A 711 -9.02 12.06 25.36
C GLY A 711 -9.09 13.14 24.28
N THR A 712 -9.94 13.02 23.25
CA THR A 712 -10.21 14.13 22.28
C THR A 712 -11.35 15.07 22.71
N ALA A 713 -12.00 14.77 23.85
CA ALA A 713 -12.94 15.68 24.52
C ALA A 713 -12.38 17.07 24.94
N PRO A 714 -11.07 17.35 25.07
CA PRO A 714 -10.59 18.65 25.54
C PRO A 714 -10.95 19.81 24.61
N GLY A 715 -10.76 19.68 23.29
CA GLY A 715 -11.05 20.77 22.34
C GLY A 715 -12.53 21.15 22.33
N LEU A 716 -13.40 20.14 22.33
CA LEU A 716 -14.85 20.34 22.40
C LEU A 716 -15.29 20.91 23.76
N ARG A 717 -14.74 20.41 24.87
CA ARG A 717 -15.00 20.94 26.21
C ARG A 717 -14.52 22.39 26.34
N LEU A 718 -13.40 22.72 25.71
CA LEU A 718 -12.83 24.06 25.68
C LEU A 718 -13.73 25.01 24.88
N ALA A 719 -14.13 24.61 23.67
CA ALA A 719 -15.07 25.35 22.83
C ALA A 719 -16.40 25.59 23.55
N ALA A 720 -16.95 24.54 24.17
CA ALA A 720 -18.16 24.66 24.97
C ALA A 720 -17.95 25.59 26.19
N ALA A 721 -16.88 25.42 26.96
CA ALA A 721 -16.60 26.28 28.12
C ALA A 721 -16.39 27.75 27.72
N HIS A 722 -15.83 28.02 26.55
CA HIS A 722 -15.67 29.36 25.99
C HIS A 722 -17.03 29.95 25.59
N LEU A 723 -17.80 29.26 24.76
CA LEU A 723 -19.12 29.71 24.28
C LEU A 723 -20.13 29.90 25.43
N LEU A 724 -20.08 29.04 26.46
CA LEU A 724 -20.94 29.15 27.63
C LEU A 724 -20.56 30.31 28.57
N ARG A 725 -19.30 30.77 28.55
CA ARG A 725 -18.86 31.97 29.27
C ARG A 725 -19.37 33.23 28.57
N GLU A 726 -19.33 33.27 27.24
CA GLU A 726 -19.83 34.42 26.46
C GLU A 726 -21.37 34.49 26.42
N GLY A 727 -22.05 33.35 26.48
CA GLY A 727 -23.52 33.24 26.37
C GLY A 727 -24.36 33.34 27.67
N GLY A 728 -23.76 33.62 28.84
CA GLY A 728 -24.53 34.07 30.01
C GLY A 728 -25.27 33.03 30.88
N GLY A 729 -24.69 31.87 31.23
CA GLY A 729 -25.05 31.23 32.50
C GLY A 729 -24.99 29.70 32.61
N ALA A 730 -24.01 29.19 33.37
CA ALA A 730 -23.79 27.77 33.67
C ALA A 730 -24.89 27.07 34.52
N ALA A 731 -25.93 27.78 34.94
CA ALA A 731 -27.01 27.26 35.79
C ALA A 731 -28.18 26.67 34.98
N GLY A 732 -28.64 27.37 33.92
CA GLY A 732 -29.73 26.88 33.05
C GLY A 732 -29.34 25.63 32.27
N LEU A 733 -28.08 25.53 31.86
CA LEU A 733 -27.53 24.38 31.14
C LEU A 733 -27.45 23.12 32.01
N ARG A 734 -27.28 23.28 33.33
CA ARG A 734 -27.21 22.15 34.27
C ARG A 734 -28.59 21.48 34.44
N ALA A 735 -29.65 22.28 34.56
CA ALA A 735 -31.03 21.79 34.60
C ALA A 735 -31.46 21.12 33.28
N LEU A 736 -31.04 21.69 32.13
CA LEU A 736 -31.26 21.10 30.80
C LEU A 736 -30.54 19.75 30.63
N ARG A 737 -29.31 19.63 31.16
CA ARG A 737 -28.53 18.39 31.16
C ARG A 737 -29.24 17.26 31.91
N GLU A 738 -29.70 17.55 33.12
CA GLU A 738 -30.38 16.56 33.98
C GLU A 738 -31.68 16.07 33.33
N THR A 739 -32.40 16.95 32.64
CA THR A 739 -33.63 16.63 31.90
C THR A 739 -33.34 15.75 30.67
N TRP A 740 -32.28 16.04 29.92
CA TRP A 740 -31.88 15.28 28.72
C TRP A 740 -31.28 13.91 29.05
N GLU A 741 -30.38 13.83 30.04
CA GLU A 741 -29.75 12.58 30.47
C GLU A 741 -30.77 11.61 31.10
N ALA A 742 -31.84 12.13 31.73
CA ALA A 742 -32.94 11.33 32.26
C ALA A 742 -33.91 10.80 31.20
N ALA A 743 -34.05 11.47 30.06
CA ALA A 743 -35.05 11.13 29.03
C ALA A 743 -34.64 9.98 28.11
N GLY A 744 -33.35 9.60 28.02
CA GLY A 744 -32.88 8.62 27.03
C GLY A 744 -33.31 8.97 25.60
N GLY A 745 -33.42 10.28 25.32
CA GLY A 745 -34.37 10.87 24.37
C GLY A 745 -34.25 10.48 22.89
N PRO A 746 -35.19 10.94 22.04
CA PRO A 746 -35.32 10.53 20.65
C PRO A 746 -34.10 10.88 19.78
N ASP A 747 -33.87 10.10 18.72
CA ASP A 747 -32.80 10.34 17.72
C ASP A 747 -32.90 11.70 17.02
N THR A 748 -34.07 12.34 17.08
CA THR A 748 -34.37 13.65 16.49
C THR A 748 -35.35 14.45 17.35
N TYR A 749 -35.21 15.77 17.38
CA TYR A 749 -36.15 16.68 18.06
C TYR A 749 -36.81 17.64 17.06
N ALA A 750 -38.02 18.11 17.36
CA ALA A 750 -38.67 19.17 16.60
C ALA A 750 -38.09 20.54 16.99
N LEU A 751 -37.86 21.38 15.99
CA LEU A 751 -37.30 22.72 16.14
C LEU A 751 -38.21 23.75 15.46
N ARG A 752 -38.42 24.89 16.11
CA ARG A 752 -39.00 26.09 15.48
C ARG A 752 -38.15 27.31 15.79
N ALA A 753 -37.95 28.17 14.79
CA ALA A 753 -37.15 29.38 14.91
C ALA A 753 -37.98 30.60 14.53
N THR A 754 -38.01 31.61 15.40
CA THR A 754 -38.61 32.91 15.08
C THR A 754 -37.72 33.71 14.14
N ALA A 755 -38.26 34.79 13.59
CA ALA A 755 -37.54 35.80 12.81
C ALA A 755 -36.24 36.28 13.49
N GLU A 756 -36.32 36.53 14.80
CA GLU A 756 -35.23 37.04 15.63
C GLU A 756 -34.16 35.99 15.97
N GLY A 757 -34.35 34.73 15.57
CA GLY A 757 -33.42 33.63 15.82
C GLY A 757 -33.65 32.91 17.16
N GLN A 758 -34.76 33.19 17.86
CA GLN A 758 -35.14 32.44 19.05
C GLN A 758 -35.57 31.03 18.66
N LEU A 759 -34.94 30.02 19.26
CA LEU A 759 -35.22 28.63 19.00
C LEU A 759 -36.13 28.05 20.07
N THR A 760 -37.11 27.27 19.64
CA THR A 760 -37.93 26.42 20.51
C THR A 760 -37.72 24.96 20.11
N VAL A 761 -37.43 24.12 21.10
CA VAL A 761 -37.12 22.69 20.93
C VAL A 761 -38.18 21.87 21.66
N GLY A 762 -38.63 20.76 21.07
CA GLY A 762 -39.54 19.81 21.72
C GLY A 762 -39.45 18.41 21.13
N GLU A 763 -40.12 17.45 21.77
CA GLU A 763 -40.23 16.10 21.20
C GLU A 763 -41.11 16.13 19.93
N PRO A 764 -40.82 15.30 18.93
CA PRO A 764 -41.65 15.21 17.73
C PRO A 764 -43.12 14.94 18.07
N GLY A 765 -44.03 15.83 17.62
CA GLY A 765 -45.47 15.69 17.86
C GLY A 765 -45.97 16.15 19.24
N SER A 766 -45.10 16.70 20.09
CA SER A 766 -45.45 17.29 21.38
C SER A 766 -45.46 18.84 21.34
N ALA A 767 -46.03 19.48 22.36
CA ALA A 767 -45.88 20.92 22.54
C ALA A 767 -44.40 21.27 22.85
N LEU A 768 -43.86 22.29 22.18
CA LEU A 768 -42.45 22.70 22.32
C LEU A 768 -42.14 23.06 23.80
N SER A 769 -41.07 22.48 24.34
CA SER A 769 -40.83 22.39 25.79
C SER A 769 -39.71 23.29 26.30
N TRP A 770 -38.81 23.78 25.44
CA TRP A 770 -37.66 24.61 25.86
C TRP A 770 -37.30 25.72 24.87
N GLU A 771 -36.82 26.85 25.39
CA GLU A 771 -36.35 28.01 24.61
C GLU A 771 -34.81 28.13 24.65
N VAL A 772 -34.20 28.40 23.49
CA VAL A 772 -32.79 28.77 23.36
C VAL A 772 -32.72 30.19 22.80
N PRO A 773 -32.09 31.14 23.51
CA PRO A 773 -32.02 32.53 23.07
C PRO A 773 -31.13 32.69 21.83
N PRO A 774 -31.34 33.76 21.03
CA PRO A 774 -30.45 34.08 19.93
C PRO A 774 -29.05 34.44 20.44
N THR A 775 -28.01 34.19 19.64
CA THR A 775 -26.63 34.54 19.98
C THR A 775 -26.24 35.90 19.42
N THR A 776 -25.59 36.73 20.24
CA THR A 776 -24.98 38.00 19.83
C THR A 776 -23.52 37.79 19.44
N GLY A 777 -23.23 37.61 18.15
CA GLY A 777 -21.85 37.46 17.67
C GLY A 777 -21.51 36.03 17.38
#